data_AF-A0A1L8WQQ0-F1
#
_entry.id   AF-A0A1L8WQQ0-F1
#
_cell.length_a   1.000
_cell.length_b   1.000
_cell.length_c   1.000
_cell.angle_alpha   90.00
_cell.angle_beta   90.00
_cell.angle_gamma   90.00
#
_symmetry.space_group_name_H-M   'P 1'
#
loop_
_entity.id
_entity.type
_entity.pdbx_description
1 polymer ?
#
loop_
_entity_poly.entity_id
_entity_poly.type
_entity_poly.pdbx_seq_one_letter_code
_entity_poly.pdbx_strand_id
1 'polypeptide(L)'
;MMTTQELITKYDISRQTLYNWVRKKEIPAPTEKKGRQNIWTTEQIKLIDKKISKNTSEQLKLFEIDSPLKIGNRRYLGSKQKMLSFINKIVTENTTNVTKVADVFAGTGVVADMFNKQGKTIIVNDILTSNYISYQTWFDNKDIDEKNVKAKIKELNSLSGITGYVTKNFGNRYFSIPNARKIDAIREKIETYNDLNSREKAFLLTSLLYAMDKIANTVGHFDAYRKKMDSLTPLYLKMPEINKNSNNEIYNQDANQLVRKIEADLVYIDTPYNSRGYESAYHVLENVMEWKKPAVEGIAKKAVDRSKKASDYTKVKAPQAFDDLIQNINARYILVSYNNMAKKGNSRSNAKISNKEIITSLKKRGHVKVFETDFNAFTTGKSQITNHKELLYLCKVDDEIIPSALNYTGGKQKLLPQLKPLFPDTYSRFIDLFAGGANVTINLIKQNKADKYLINDIDNHVIDFYKYLSRIDINKFVNSVEKKISEYKLSNSKMYGYNYYKTSSAKGLGSYNKEKFLKLRDDYNTSPSPELFYLLIVFGFNNQIRFNSKGEYNLPVGKRDFNKRMKKKLKTFAQTIKNNKLTFSSKDFRNIKFEKNDFIYADPPYLITTASYNESGRWSEKDEYELYDYLDKANDRGAKFALSNVLFHKGKENEILNNWASDYNLHVLDYHYNNSNYQSKARENKTIEVLVTNY
;
A
#
# COMPACT_ATOMS: atom_id res chain seq x y z
N MET A 1 15.90 47.39 -42.77
CA MET A 1 15.80 47.20 -41.31
C MET A 1 14.35 46.85 -40.94
N MET A 2 14.12 46.03 -39.91
CA MET A 2 12.78 45.63 -39.48
C MET A 2 12.68 45.67 -37.95
N THR A 3 11.51 46.00 -37.41
CA THR A 3 11.23 45.87 -35.99
C THR A 3 11.09 44.40 -35.58
N THR A 4 11.29 44.10 -34.29
CA THR A 4 11.02 42.76 -33.75
C THR A 4 9.60 42.28 -34.08
N GLN A 5 8.61 43.18 -34.12
CA GLN A 5 7.22 42.79 -34.41
C GLN A 5 7.01 42.44 -35.89
N GLU A 6 7.63 43.20 -36.80
CA GLU A 6 7.62 42.90 -38.23
C GLU A 6 8.37 41.59 -38.54
N LEU A 7 9.47 41.29 -37.85
CA LEU A 7 10.16 40.00 -37.99
C LEU A 7 9.35 38.81 -37.51
N ILE A 8 8.72 38.94 -36.33
CA ILE A 8 7.80 37.92 -35.80
C ILE A 8 6.65 37.64 -36.78
N THR A 9 6.18 38.68 -37.47
CA THR A 9 5.09 38.57 -38.43
C THR A 9 5.57 37.98 -39.75
N LYS A 10 6.70 38.48 -40.31
CA LYS A 10 7.27 38.01 -41.58
C LYS A 10 7.68 36.54 -41.54
N TYR A 11 8.27 36.10 -40.43
CA TYR A 11 8.83 34.76 -40.29
C TYR A 11 7.95 33.80 -39.49
N ASP A 12 6.80 34.28 -39.03
CA ASP A 12 5.86 33.55 -38.18
C ASP A 12 6.47 32.93 -36.90
N ILE A 13 7.60 33.45 -36.40
CA ILE A 13 8.28 32.95 -35.20
C ILE A 13 7.83 33.68 -33.93
N SER A 14 7.91 33.02 -32.77
CA SER A 14 7.64 33.69 -31.48
C SER A 14 8.78 34.64 -31.09
N ARG A 15 8.45 35.70 -30.32
CA ARG A 15 9.47 36.60 -29.72
C ARG A 15 10.50 35.81 -28.91
N GLN A 16 10.06 34.80 -28.16
CA GLN A 16 10.92 33.94 -27.35
C GLN A 16 11.92 33.17 -28.21
N THR A 17 11.49 32.66 -29.36
CA THR A 17 12.36 31.93 -30.30
C THR A 17 13.50 32.82 -30.79
N LEU A 18 13.17 34.05 -31.21
CA LEU A 18 14.14 35.03 -31.68
C LEU A 18 15.16 35.40 -30.59
N TYR A 19 14.70 35.68 -29.36
CA TYR A 19 15.61 36.00 -28.24
C TYR A 19 16.37 34.80 -27.68
N ASN A 20 15.88 33.58 -27.86
CA ASN A 20 16.64 32.38 -27.53
C ASN A 20 17.86 32.24 -28.44
N TRP A 21 17.74 32.58 -29.74
CA TRP A 21 18.89 32.58 -30.65
C TRP A 21 19.91 33.65 -30.26
N VAL A 22 19.46 34.84 -29.86
CA VAL A 22 20.34 35.89 -29.30
C VAL A 22 21.06 35.38 -28.04
N ARG A 23 20.33 34.79 -27.09
CA ARG A 23 20.90 34.31 -25.83
C ARG A 23 21.95 33.21 -26.04
N LYS A 24 21.75 32.35 -27.04
CA LYS A 24 22.69 31.31 -27.44
C LYS A 24 23.84 31.84 -28.32
N LYS A 25 23.91 33.15 -28.56
CA LYS A 25 24.88 33.82 -29.44
C LYS A 25 24.83 33.30 -30.90
N GLU A 26 23.69 32.78 -31.31
CA GLU A 26 23.48 32.21 -32.64
C GLU A 26 23.13 33.29 -33.68
N ILE A 27 22.59 34.42 -33.22
CA ILE A 27 22.42 35.67 -33.98
C ILE A 27 22.80 36.85 -33.07
N PRO A 28 23.26 37.99 -33.62
CA PRO A 28 23.60 39.16 -32.81
C PRO A 28 22.34 39.76 -32.16
N ALA A 29 22.50 40.37 -30.99
CA ALA A 29 21.44 41.15 -30.36
C ALA A 29 21.16 42.42 -31.19
N PRO A 30 19.90 42.90 -31.26
CA PRO A 30 19.59 44.18 -31.90
C PRO A 30 20.22 45.32 -31.10
N THR A 31 20.94 46.20 -31.78
CA THR A 31 21.67 47.33 -31.18
C THR A 31 20.88 48.63 -31.23
N GLU A 32 19.86 48.71 -32.09
CA GLU A 32 19.08 49.92 -32.34
C GLU A 32 17.62 49.79 -31.88
N LYS A 33 16.97 50.92 -31.59
CA LYS A 33 15.56 50.97 -31.16
C LYS A 33 14.79 52.03 -31.94
N LYS A 34 13.54 51.69 -32.31
CA LYS A 34 12.51 52.63 -32.79
C LYS A 34 11.44 52.75 -31.71
N GLY A 35 11.51 53.81 -30.91
CA GLY A 35 10.68 53.95 -29.71
C GLY A 35 10.93 52.81 -28.71
N ARG A 36 9.88 52.05 -28.35
CA ARG A 36 9.99 50.89 -27.43
C ARG A 36 10.35 49.56 -28.11
N GLN A 37 10.51 49.54 -29.44
CA GLN A 37 10.77 48.32 -30.20
C GLN A 37 12.22 48.23 -30.67
N ASN A 38 12.82 47.05 -30.55
CA ASN A 38 14.16 46.80 -31.09
C ASN A 38 14.11 46.70 -32.62
N ILE A 39 15.10 47.28 -33.29
CA ILE A 39 15.30 47.26 -34.75
C ILE A 39 16.42 46.28 -35.08
N TRP A 40 16.23 45.55 -36.17
CA TRP A 40 17.19 44.59 -36.68
C TRP A 40 17.73 45.05 -38.02
N THR A 41 19.06 45.03 -38.14
CA THR A 41 19.77 45.45 -39.35
C THR A 41 19.56 44.45 -40.47
N THR A 42 19.77 44.87 -41.72
CA THR A 42 19.61 43.99 -42.89
C THR A 42 20.51 42.75 -42.82
N GLU A 43 21.70 42.86 -42.23
CA GLU A 43 22.61 41.72 -42.01
C GLU A 43 22.07 40.75 -40.95
N GLN A 44 21.53 41.26 -39.84
CA GLN A 44 20.89 40.43 -38.83
C GLN A 44 19.69 39.68 -39.39
N ILE A 45 18.93 40.33 -40.28
CA ILE A 45 17.78 39.70 -40.97
C ILE A 45 18.26 38.58 -41.91
N LYS A 46 19.34 38.78 -42.68
CA LYS A 46 19.95 37.71 -43.49
C LYS A 46 20.43 36.53 -42.66
N LEU A 47 20.98 36.78 -41.47
CA LEU A 47 21.36 35.72 -40.52
C LEU A 47 20.14 34.96 -40.00
N ILE A 48 19.04 35.66 -39.72
CA ILE A 48 17.76 35.06 -39.33
C ILE A 48 17.17 34.23 -40.49
N ASP A 49 17.20 34.73 -41.72
CA ASP A 49 16.80 34.00 -42.94
C ASP A 49 17.58 32.68 -43.08
N LYS A 50 18.91 32.76 -42.98
CA LYS A 50 19.81 31.61 -43.04
C LYS A 50 19.56 30.64 -41.88
N LYS A 51 19.24 31.16 -40.69
CA LYS A 51 18.94 30.37 -39.49
C LYS A 51 17.65 29.59 -39.65
N ILE A 52 16.59 30.20 -40.18
CA ILE A 52 15.27 29.58 -40.38
C ILE A 52 15.35 28.48 -41.45
N SER A 53 16.01 28.76 -42.56
CA SER A 53 16.24 27.79 -43.63
C SER A 53 17.14 26.63 -43.18
N LYS A 54 18.18 26.89 -42.38
CA LYS A 54 19.07 25.85 -41.82
C LYS A 54 18.43 25.04 -40.69
N ASN A 55 17.63 25.65 -39.79
CA ASN A 55 16.94 24.94 -38.71
C ASN A 55 15.96 23.88 -39.24
N THR A 56 15.32 24.15 -40.37
CA THR A 56 14.36 23.20 -40.95
C THR A 56 15.08 21.94 -41.45
N SER A 57 16.26 22.10 -42.07
CA SER A 57 17.10 20.99 -42.58
C SER A 57 17.92 20.28 -41.50
N GLU A 58 18.55 21.01 -40.57
CA GLU A 58 19.33 20.44 -39.46
C GLU A 58 18.45 19.79 -38.40
N GLN A 59 17.23 20.30 -38.12
CA GLN A 59 16.30 19.59 -37.23
C GLN A 59 15.95 18.23 -37.82
N LEU A 60 15.56 18.15 -39.10
CA LEU A 60 15.30 16.87 -39.78
C LEU A 60 16.47 15.88 -39.61
N LYS A 61 17.72 16.33 -39.80
CA LYS A 61 18.94 15.50 -39.58
C LYS A 61 19.20 15.13 -38.11
N LEU A 62 18.86 16.00 -37.15
CA LEU A 62 18.93 15.70 -35.71
C LEU A 62 17.84 14.72 -35.24
N PHE A 63 16.70 14.67 -35.93
CA PHE A 63 15.65 13.68 -35.67
C PHE A 63 15.99 12.30 -36.25
N GLU A 64 16.80 12.24 -37.31
CA GLU A 64 17.37 11.02 -37.91
C GLU A 64 18.48 10.36 -37.08
N ILE A 65 18.96 10.98 -36.00
CA ILE A 65 19.87 10.30 -35.07
C ILE A 65 19.14 9.10 -34.48
N ASP A 66 19.67 7.92 -34.77
CA ASP A 66 19.13 6.58 -34.49
C ASP A 66 19.25 6.19 -33.01
N SER A 67 19.07 7.16 -32.11
CA SER A 67 19.04 6.92 -30.67
C SER A 67 17.66 6.38 -30.27
N PRO A 68 17.58 5.26 -29.52
CA PRO A 68 16.31 4.74 -29.06
C PRO A 68 15.60 5.71 -28.11
N LEU A 69 14.27 5.68 -28.08
CA LEU A 69 13.50 6.37 -27.04
C LEU A 69 13.80 5.72 -25.70
N LYS A 70 14.00 6.54 -24.69
CA LYS A 70 14.10 6.12 -23.28
C LYS A 70 12.79 6.44 -22.58
N ILE A 71 12.43 5.66 -21.57
CA ILE A 71 11.20 5.85 -20.80
C ILE A 71 11.04 7.29 -20.30
N GLY A 72 12.12 7.93 -19.84
CA GLY A 72 12.15 9.31 -19.37
C GLY A 72 12.09 10.41 -20.44
N ASN A 73 11.94 10.10 -21.73
CA ASN A 73 11.84 11.11 -22.79
C ASN A 73 10.44 11.73 -22.93
N ARG A 74 9.39 11.16 -22.32
CA ARG A 74 8.04 11.71 -22.35
C ARG A 74 7.87 12.81 -21.30
N ARG A 75 7.30 13.95 -21.69
CA ARG A 75 6.96 15.01 -20.75
C ARG A 75 5.73 14.58 -19.95
N TYR A 76 5.85 14.64 -18.63
CA TYR A 76 4.78 14.26 -17.74
C TYR A 76 4.78 15.11 -16.47
N LEU A 77 3.60 15.58 -16.07
CA LEU A 77 3.42 16.42 -14.91
C LEU A 77 3.74 15.61 -13.66
N GLY A 78 4.64 16.12 -12.82
CA GLY A 78 5.03 15.46 -11.58
C GLY A 78 6.01 14.29 -11.75
N SER A 79 6.59 14.08 -12.94
CA SER A 79 7.57 13.02 -13.17
C SER A 79 8.72 13.05 -12.16
N LYS A 80 9.01 11.89 -11.57
CA LYS A 80 10.02 11.70 -10.52
C LYS A 80 11.43 11.44 -11.05
N GLN A 81 11.69 11.72 -12.32
CA GLN A 81 13.00 11.48 -12.94
C GLN A 81 14.15 12.19 -12.20
N LYS A 82 13.91 13.40 -11.67
CA LYS A 82 14.92 14.13 -10.88
C LYS A 82 15.10 13.61 -9.45
N MET A 83 14.18 12.78 -8.96
CA MET A 83 14.19 12.24 -7.59
C MET A 83 14.72 10.80 -7.51
N LEU A 84 15.04 10.17 -8.64
CA LEU A 84 15.47 8.76 -8.68
C LEU A 84 16.66 8.47 -7.77
N SER A 85 17.68 9.34 -7.77
CA SER A 85 18.86 9.19 -6.88
C SER A 85 18.48 9.22 -5.40
N PHE A 86 17.59 10.13 -5.02
CA PHE A 86 17.11 10.26 -3.64
C PHE A 86 16.25 9.07 -3.21
N ILE A 87 15.29 8.67 -4.05
CA ILE A 87 14.46 7.47 -3.81
C ILE A 87 15.34 6.24 -3.65
N ASN A 88 16.30 6.04 -4.55
CA ASN A 88 17.22 4.92 -4.51
C ASN A 88 18.03 4.90 -3.22
N LYS A 89 18.63 6.05 -2.85
CA LYS A 89 19.41 6.18 -1.61
C LYS A 89 18.58 5.78 -0.40
N ILE A 90 17.38 6.34 -0.24
CA ILE A 90 16.53 6.06 0.92
C ILE A 90 16.15 4.58 1.00
N VAL A 91 15.78 3.97 -0.12
CA VAL A 91 15.44 2.54 -0.16
C VAL A 91 16.67 1.68 0.17
N THR A 92 17.82 1.94 -0.42
CA THR A 92 19.06 1.17 -0.17
C THR A 92 19.52 1.27 1.28
N GLU A 93 19.43 2.45 1.91
CA GLU A 93 19.93 2.66 3.27
C GLU A 93 18.96 2.20 4.37
N ASN A 94 17.66 2.10 4.08
CA ASN A 94 16.64 1.89 5.11
C ASN A 94 15.77 0.63 4.92
N THR A 95 16.00 -0.15 3.86
CA THR A 95 15.27 -1.39 3.58
C THR A 95 16.23 -2.56 3.37
N THR A 96 15.73 -3.79 3.52
CA THR A 96 16.51 -5.01 3.34
C THR A 96 15.73 -6.07 2.58
N ASN A 97 16.44 -6.83 1.74
CA ASN A 97 15.92 -7.96 0.97
C ASN A 97 14.73 -7.60 0.05
N VAL A 98 14.70 -6.40 -0.53
CA VAL A 98 13.62 -6.00 -1.45
C VAL A 98 13.87 -6.59 -2.84
N THR A 99 13.09 -7.59 -3.22
CA THR A 99 13.18 -8.26 -4.54
C THR A 99 11.97 -7.95 -5.43
N LYS A 100 10.81 -7.65 -4.84
CA LYS A 100 9.58 -7.27 -5.56
C LYS A 100 9.11 -5.87 -5.18
N VAL A 101 8.93 -4.98 -6.17
CA VAL A 101 8.49 -3.58 -5.96
C VAL A 101 7.22 -3.30 -6.74
N ALA A 102 6.23 -2.70 -6.08
CA ALA A 102 5.03 -2.21 -6.74
C ALA A 102 5.03 -0.68 -6.85
N ASP A 103 4.89 -0.14 -8.05
CA ASP A 103 4.62 1.26 -8.32
C ASP A 103 3.15 1.40 -8.75
N VAL A 104 2.28 1.76 -7.80
CA VAL A 104 0.82 1.68 -7.99
C VAL A 104 0.21 2.94 -8.62
N PHE A 105 1.01 4.01 -8.74
CA PHE A 105 0.71 5.26 -9.44
C PHE A 105 1.89 5.66 -10.34
N ALA A 106 2.25 4.78 -11.27
CA ALA A 106 3.55 4.85 -11.91
C ALA A 106 3.75 6.04 -12.86
N GLY A 107 2.69 6.66 -13.40
CA GLY A 107 2.81 7.79 -14.32
C GLY A 107 3.66 7.43 -15.54
N THR A 108 4.87 7.99 -15.65
CA THR A 108 5.81 7.61 -16.73
C THR A 108 6.48 6.26 -16.53
N GLY A 109 6.43 5.67 -15.34
CA GLY A 109 7.12 4.41 -14.99
C GLY A 109 8.60 4.56 -14.69
N VAL A 110 9.12 5.78 -14.51
CA VAL A 110 10.57 6.01 -14.32
C VAL A 110 11.11 5.45 -12.99
N VAL A 111 10.27 5.39 -11.95
CA VAL A 111 10.64 4.80 -10.65
C VAL A 111 10.63 3.27 -10.75
N ALA A 112 9.58 2.70 -11.35
CA ALA A 112 9.52 1.29 -11.74
C ALA A 112 10.75 0.85 -12.58
N ASP A 113 11.13 1.60 -13.62
CA ASP A 113 12.29 1.31 -14.47
C ASP A 113 13.62 1.34 -13.71
N MET A 114 13.80 2.29 -12.79
CA MET A 114 14.98 2.33 -11.93
C MET A 114 15.13 1.03 -11.12
N PHE A 115 14.04 0.51 -10.55
CA PHE A 115 14.08 -0.75 -9.80
C PHE A 115 14.19 -1.98 -10.72
N ASN A 116 13.57 -1.95 -11.90
CA ASN A 116 13.68 -3.00 -12.91
C ASN A 116 15.15 -3.19 -13.34
N LYS A 117 15.86 -2.09 -13.60
CA LYS A 117 17.29 -2.08 -13.95
C LYS A 117 18.21 -2.58 -12.82
N GLN A 118 17.71 -2.66 -11.59
CA GLN A 118 18.40 -3.28 -10.45
C GLN A 118 18.10 -4.79 -10.31
N GLY A 119 17.38 -5.39 -11.27
CA GLY A 119 17.01 -6.81 -11.25
C GLY A 119 15.85 -7.15 -10.33
N LYS A 120 15.04 -6.17 -9.91
CA LYS A 120 13.84 -6.40 -9.09
C LYS A 120 12.65 -6.75 -9.97
N THR A 121 11.79 -7.62 -9.49
CA THR A 121 10.47 -7.85 -10.09
C THR A 121 9.58 -6.64 -9.85
N ILE A 122 8.93 -6.16 -10.90
CA ILE A 122 8.10 -4.95 -10.86
C ILE A 122 6.63 -5.29 -11.02
N ILE A 123 5.81 -4.73 -10.15
CA ILE A 123 4.37 -4.53 -10.39
C ILE A 123 4.19 -3.06 -10.76
N VAL A 124 3.63 -2.76 -11.92
CA VAL A 124 3.42 -1.38 -12.39
C VAL A 124 1.95 -1.15 -12.74
N ASN A 125 1.39 -0.04 -12.25
CA ASN A 125 -0.01 0.30 -12.47
C ASN A 125 -0.23 1.79 -12.71
N ASP A 126 -1.21 2.09 -13.55
CA ASP A 126 -1.79 3.42 -13.70
C ASP A 126 -3.22 3.28 -14.23
N ILE A 127 -4.08 4.25 -13.93
CA ILE A 127 -5.47 4.27 -14.44
C ILE A 127 -5.53 4.73 -15.91
N LEU A 128 -4.53 5.48 -16.38
CA LEU A 128 -4.44 5.99 -17.74
C LEU A 128 -3.92 4.93 -18.72
N THR A 129 -4.64 4.73 -19.81
CA THR A 129 -4.31 3.71 -20.82
C THR A 129 -3.06 4.08 -21.60
N SER A 130 -2.78 5.38 -21.81
CA SER A 130 -1.55 5.84 -22.44
C SER A 130 -0.30 5.49 -21.63
N ASN A 131 -0.40 5.48 -20.30
CA ASN A 131 0.66 5.04 -19.41
C ASN A 131 0.79 3.51 -19.46
N TYR A 132 -0.33 2.79 -19.34
CA TYR A 132 -0.37 1.34 -19.46
C TYR A 132 0.28 0.78 -20.73
N ILE A 133 0.00 1.37 -21.90
CA ILE A 133 0.63 0.96 -23.17
C ILE A 133 2.15 1.16 -23.11
N SER A 134 2.62 2.27 -22.53
CA SER A 134 4.05 2.48 -22.33
C SER A 134 4.63 1.40 -21.41
N TYR A 135 3.90 0.98 -20.38
CA TYR A 135 4.34 -0.10 -19.50
C TYR A 135 4.48 -1.43 -20.23
N GLN A 136 3.55 -1.74 -21.14
CA GLN A 136 3.67 -2.94 -21.98
C GLN A 136 4.95 -2.91 -22.81
N THR A 137 5.32 -1.75 -23.38
CA THR A 137 6.62 -1.61 -24.08
C THR A 137 7.81 -1.91 -23.15
N TRP A 138 7.87 -1.23 -22.00
CA TRP A 138 9.07 -1.22 -21.15
C TRP A 138 9.21 -2.42 -20.22
N PHE A 139 8.10 -2.98 -19.74
CA PHE A 139 8.06 -3.92 -18.61
C PHE A 139 7.48 -5.29 -18.95
N ASP A 140 6.82 -5.48 -20.10
CA ASP A 140 6.24 -6.78 -20.46
C ASP A 140 7.36 -7.82 -20.60
N ASN A 141 7.04 -9.06 -20.24
CA ASN A 141 7.98 -10.18 -20.22
C ASN A 141 8.10 -10.87 -21.59
N LYS A 142 7.17 -10.60 -22.53
CA LYS A 142 7.23 -11.17 -23.88
C LYS A 142 8.45 -10.67 -24.64
N ASP A 143 9.08 -11.54 -25.42
CA ASP A 143 10.10 -11.12 -26.38
C ASP A 143 9.48 -10.36 -27.56
N ILE A 144 10.33 -9.66 -28.31
CA ILE A 144 9.96 -8.95 -29.53
C ILE A 144 10.90 -9.33 -30.68
N ASP A 145 10.37 -9.35 -31.89
CA ASP A 145 11.17 -9.29 -33.11
C ASP A 145 11.55 -7.83 -33.40
N GLU A 146 12.75 -7.44 -32.97
CA GLU A 146 13.30 -6.10 -33.19
C GLU A 146 13.31 -5.70 -34.67
N LYS A 147 13.59 -6.64 -35.59
CA LYS A 147 13.65 -6.34 -37.02
C LYS A 147 12.27 -6.05 -37.57
N ASN A 148 11.27 -6.85 -37.18
CA ASN A 148 9.89 -6.62 -37.60
C ASN A 148 9.36 -5.28 -37.09
N VAL A 149 9.58 -4.97 -35.80
CA VAL A 149 9.14 -3.68 -35.21
C VAL A 149 9.83 -2.50 -35.91
N LYS A 150 11.15 -2.56 -36.16
CA LYS A 150 11.87 -1.52 -36.89
C LYS A 150 11.35 -1.33 -38.32
N ALA A 151 11.07 -2.42 -39.03
CA ALA A 151 10.51 -2.37 -40.38
C ALA A 151 9.14 -1.67 -40.39
N LYS A 152 8.26 -2.01 -39.44
CA LYS A 152 6.96 -1.36 -39.30
C LYS A 152 7.07 0.12 -38.90
N ILE A 153 7.98 0.49 -38.00
CA ILE A 153 8.23 1.92 -37.69
C ILE A 153 8.66 2.69 -38.95
N LYS A 154 9.52 2.10 -39.79
CA LYS A 154 9.93 2.70 -41.06
C LYS A 154 8.76 2.89 -42.02
N GLU A 155 7.90 1.87 -42.15
CA GLU A 155 6.65 1.95 -42.93
C GLU A 155 5.71 3.04 -42.39
N LEU A 156 5.46 3.07 -41.08
CA LEU A 156 4.60 4.07 -40.45
C LEU A 156 5.13 5.50 -40.66
N ASN A 157 6.44 5.67 -40.67
CA ASN A 157 7.07 6.97 -40.93
C ASN A 157 6.92 7.43 -42.39
N SER A 158 6.79 6.52 -43.36
CA SER A 158 6.64 6.83 -44.79
C SER A 158 5.18 7.05 -45.23
N LEU A 159 4.20 6.77 -44.37
CA LEU A 159 2.79 6.95 -44.69
C LEU A 159 2.43 8.39 -45.06
N SER A 160 1.61 8.53 -46.10
CA SER A 160 0.86 9.76 -46.37
C SER A 160 -0.26 9.94 -45.34
N GLY A 161 -0.53 11.18 -44.96
CA GLY A 161 -1.56 11.49 -43.97
C GLY A 161 -2.98 11.35 -44.54
N ILE A 162 -3.91 10.86 -43.72
CA ILE A 162 -5.34 10.74 -44.04
C ILE A 162 -6.17 11.64 -43.11
N THR A 163 -7.37 12.03 -43.52
CA THR A 163 -8.26 12.83 -42.65
C THR A 163 -9.14 11.90 -41.81
N GLY A 164 -8.93 11.89 -40.49
CA GLY A 164 -9.67 11.05 -39.55
C GLY A 164 -10.08 11.78 -38.28
N TYR A 165 -10.16 11.03 -37.17
CA TYR A 165 -10.62 11.50 -35.88
C TYR A 165 -9.71 12.60 -35.29
N VAL A 166 -8.39 12.42 -35.37
CA VAL A 166 -7.41 13.37 -34.82
C VAL A 166 -7.39 14.66 -35.63
N THR A 167 -7.47 14.58 -36.96
CA THR A 167 -7.54 15.75 -37.84
C THR A 167 -8.78 16.58 -37.53
N LYS A 168 -9.95 15.96 -37.40
CA LYS A 168 -11.22 16.66 -37.12
C LYS A 168 -11.23 17.34 -35.75
N ASN A 169 -10.71 16.66 -34.72
CA ASN A 169 -10.86 17.12 -33.33
C ASN A 169 -9.66 17.92 -32.81
N PHE A 170 -8.44 17.52 -33.16
CA PHE A 170 -7.20 18.05 -32.57
C PHE A 170 -6.28 18.78 -33.58
N GLY A 171 -6.59 18.70 -34.87
CA GLY A 171 -5.93 19.48 -35.92
C GLY A 171 -6.16 20.99 -35.75
N ASN A 172 -5.14 21.79 -36.08
CA ASN A 172 -5.08 23.24 -35.84
C ASN A 172 -5.28 23.66 -34.38
N ARG A 173 -5.12 22.72 -33.44
CA ARG A 173 -5.17 22.95 -31.99
C ARG A 173 -3.89 22.41 -31.36
N TYR A 174 -3.89 21.12 -31.05
CA TYR A 174 -2.75 20.44 -30.44
C TYR A 174 -1.70 20.04 -31.49
N PHE A 175 -2.11 19.83 -32.73
CA PHE A 175 -1.23 19.43 -33.84
C PHE A 175 -1.51 20.26 -35.09
N SER A 176 -0.49 20.46 -35.93
CA SER A 176 -0.68 20.97 -37.29
C SER A 176 -1.54 20.00 -38.11
N ILE A 177 -2.25 20.48 -39.14
CA ILE A 177 -3.07 19.60 -40.01
C ILE A 177 -2.25 18.46 -40.62
N PRO A 178 -1.03 18.67 -41.17
CA PRO A 178 -0.22 17.57 -41.69
C PRO A 178 0.11 16.51 -40.63
N ASN A 179 0.47 16.93 -39.42
CA ASN A 179 0.77 16.00 -38.33
C ASN A 179 -0.48 15.27 -37.86
N ALA A 180 -1.62 15.95 -37.72
CA ALA A 180 -2.88 15.33 -37.34
C ALA A 180 -3.31 14.24 -38.35
N ARG A 181 -3.16 14.53 -39.64
CA ARG A 181 -3.42 13.56 -40.72
C ARG A 181 -2.49 12.36 -40.67
N LYS A 182 -1.21 12.59 -40.35
CA LYS A 182 -0.23 11.51 -40.20
C LYS A 182 -0.52 10.64 -38.97
N ILE A 183 -0.96 11.22 -37.85
CA ILE A 183 -1.39 10.48 -36.67
C ILE A 183 -2.58 9.58 -37.00
N ASP A 184 -3.60 10.11 -37.71
CA ASP A 184 -4.74 9.31 -38.18
C ASP A 184 -4.29 8.12 -39.03
N ALA A 185 -3.42 8.36 -40.03
CA ALA A 185 -2.92 7.31 -40.92
C ALA A 185 -2.16 6.22 -40.17
N ILE A 186 -1.26 6.61 -39.26
CA ILE A 186 -0.48 5.68 -38.45
C ILE A 186 -1.38 4.85 -37.54
N ARG A 187 -2.36 5.47 -36.88
CA ARG A 187 -3.23 4.73 -35.98
C ARG A 187 -4.13 3.75 -36.72
N GLU A 188 -4.73 4.13 -37.85
CA GLU A 188 -5.49 3.17 -38.65
C GLU A 188 -4.59 2.02 -39.13
N LYS A 189 -3.38 2.33 -39.60
CA LYS A 189 -2.44 1.32 -40.07
C LYS A 189 -2.03 0.33 -38.99
N ILE A 190 -1.77 0.78 -37.75
CA ILE A 190 -1.39 -0.10 -36.63
C ILE A 190 -2.46 -1.16 -36.35
N GLU A 191 -3.76 -0.86 -36.56
CA GLU A 191 -4.84 -1.84 -36.36
C GLU A 191 -4.90 -2.91 -37.46
N THR A 192 -4.22 -2.71 -38.59
CA THR A 192 -4.18 -3.68 -39.70
C THR A 192 -3.09 -4.75 -39.57
N TYR A 193 -2.14 -4.57 -38.64
CA TYR A 193 -1.06 -5.53 -38.43
C TYR A 193 -1.56 -6.72 -37.60
N ASN A 194 -1.61 -7.90 -38.22
CA ASN A 194 -2.04 -9.16 -37.60
C ASN A 194 -0.87 -10.05 -37.16
N ASP A 195 0.36 -9.67 -37.50
CA ASP A 195 1.61 -10.42 -37.24
C ASP A 195 2.36 -9.94 -35.99
N LEU A 196 1.75 -9.04 -35.20
CA LEU A 196 2.37 -8.48 -33.99
C LEU A 196 1.82 -9.14 -32.72
N ASN A 197 2.71 -9.47 -31.81
CA ASN A 197 2.33 -9.77 -30.44
C ASN A 197 1.92 -8.48 -29.68
N SER A 198 1.32 -8.63 -28.50
CA SER A 198 0.83 -7.50 -27.71
C SER A 198 1.91 -6.47 -27.34
N ARG A 199 3.13 -6.94 -27.04
CA ARG A 199 4.25 -6.07 -26.69
C ARG A 199 4.74 -5.31 -27.91
N GLU A 200 4.88 -5.98 -29.06
CA GLU A 200 5.28 -5.33 -30.31
C GLU A 200 4.29 -4.27 -30.78
N LYS A 201 2.97 -4.54 -30.67
CA LYS A 201 1.95 -3.52 -30.92
C LYS A 201 2.11 -2.32 -29.96
N ALA A 202 2.40 -2.57 -28.69
CA ALA A 202 2.69 -1.52 -27.73
C ALA A 202 3.94 -0.71 -28.11
N PHE A 203 5.00 -1.32 -28.66
CA PHE A 203 6.18 -0.58 -29.16
C PHE A 203 5.79 0.48 -30.21
N LEU A 204 4.94 0.11 -31.18
CA LEU A 204 4.47 1.04 -32.21
C LEU A 204 3.62 2.17 -31.61
N LEU A 205 2.70 1.84 -30.69
CA LEU A 205 1.84 2.82 -30.04
C LEU A 205 2.62 3.76 -29.10
N THR A 206 3.58 3.25 -28.34
CA THR A 206 4.49 4.05 -27.50
C THR A 206 5.36 4.97 -28.34
N SER A 207 5.88 4.49 -29.48
CA SER A 207 6.62 5.32 -30.43
C SER A 207 5.78 6.52 -30.91
N LEU A 208 4.54 6.26 -31.31
CA LEU A 208 3.60 7.30 -31.71
C LEU A 208 3.28 8.25 -30.54
N LEU A 209 3.01 7.71 -29.34
CA LEU A 209 2.71 8.49 -28.14
C LEU A 209 3.81 9.51 -27.81
N TYR A 210 5.07 9.07 -27.84
CA TYR A 210 6.22 9.93 -27.57
C TYR A 210 6.45 10.95 -28.70
N ALA A 211 6.26 10.55 -29.95
CA ALA A 211 6.33 11.46 -31.09
C ALA A 211 5.27 12.56 -30.99
N MET A 212 4.02 12.19 -30.67
CA MET A 212 2.91 13.12 -30.45
C MET A 212 3.20 14.10 -29.33
N ASP A 213 3.69 13.65 -28.17
CA ASP A 213 4.06 14.57 -27.10
C ASP A 213 5.10 15.58 -27.60
N LYS A 214 6.14 15.13 -28.30
CA LYS A 214 7.21 16.01 -28.79
C LYS A 214 6.74 17.11 -29.73
N ILE A 215 5.77 16.83 -30.60
CA ILE A 215 5.24 17.79 -31.60
C ILE A 215 4.01 18.57 -31.12
N ALA A 216 3.51 18.30 -29.90
CA ALA A 216 2.28 18.92 -29.41
C ALA A 216 2.46 20.42 -29.13
N ASN A 217 1.53 21.22 -29.63
CA ASN A 217 1.47 22.67 -29.45
C ASN A 217 0.92 23.08 -28.06
N THR A 218 1.60 22.66 -27.00
CA THR A 218 1.16 22.84 -25.61
C THR A 218 2.22 23.53 -24.74
N VAL A 219 1.93 23.69 -23.45
CA VAL A 219 2.89 24.14 -22.42
C VAL A 219 3.44 22.99 -21.58
N GLY A 220 3.41 21.75 -22.12
CA GLY A 220 3.92 20.54 -21.45
C GLY A 220 2.84 19.57 -20.95
N HIS A 221 1.56 19.89 -21.16
CA HIS A 221 0.41 19.01 -20.90
C HIS A 221 -0.74 19.34 -21.85
N PHE A 222 -1.71 18.43 -22.02
CA PHE A 222 -2.81 18.56 -22.98
C PHE A 222 -4.07 19.21 -22.40
N ASP A 223 -4.03 19.73 -21.16
CA ASP A 223 -5.17 20.47 -20.59
C ASP A 223 -5.54 21.74 -21.38
N ALA A 224 -4.58 22.32 -22.13
CA ALA A 224 -4.78 23.44 -23.04
C ALA A 224 -3.71 23.45 -24.15
N TYR A 225 -4.03 24.11 -25.27
CA TYR A 225 -3.11 24.34 -26.40
C TYR A 225 -2.81 25.83 -26.59
N ARG A 226 -1.71 26.14 -27.28
CA ARG A 226 -1.33 27.53 -27.59
C ARG A 226 -2.17 28.05 -28.75
N LYS A 227 -2.62 29.32 -28.69
CA LYS A 227 -3.41 29.93 -29.78
C LYS A 227 -2.64 30.01 -31.10
N LYS A 228 -1.35 30.30 -31.05
CA LYS A 228 -0.46 30.29 -32.20
C LYS A 228 0.15 28.89 -32.37
N MET A 229 0.19 28.40 -33.60
CA MET A 229 0.81 27.11 -33.92
C MET A 229 2.33 27.29 -34.03
N ASP A 230 3.03 27.14 -32.91
CA ASP A 230 4.49 27.34 -32.88
C ASP A 230 5.26 26.05 -33.26
N SER A 231 4.59 24.88 -33.22
CA SER A 231 5.21 23.58 -33.51
C SER A 231 4.79 23.07 -34.88
N LEU A 232 5.70 23.21 -35.85
CA LEU A 232 5.57 22.68 -37.21
C LEU A 232 6.52 21.50 -37.48
N THR A 233 7.25 21.05 -36.46
CA THR A 233 8.14 19.90 -36.56
C THR A 233 7.34 18.68 -37.03
N PRO A 234 7.75 18.00 -38.11
CA PRO A 234 7.06 16.81 -38.59
C PRO A 234 7.03 15.69 -37.56
N LEU A 235 5.92 14.95 -37.50
CA LEU A 235 5.81 13.73 -36.71
C LEU A 235 6.80 12.68 -37.24
N TYR A 236 7.63 12.16 -36.33
CA TYR A 236 8.59 11.10 -36.60
C TYR A 236 8.63 10.10 -35.45
N LEU A 237 8.36 8.83 -35.77
CA LEU A 237 8.37 7.70 -34.83
C LEU A 237 9.81 7.20 -34.66
N LYS A 238 10.19 6.94 -33.41
CA LYS A 238 11.50 6.36 -33.03
C LYS A 238 11.32 5.04 -32.31
N MET A 239 12.28 4.13 -32.45
CA MET A 239 12.26 2.84 -31.77
C MET A 239 12.45 3.02 -30.25
N PRO A 240 11.56 2.49 -29.39
CA PRO A 240 11.80 2.35 -27.95
C PRO A 240 13.02 1.48 -27.60
N GLU A 241 13.73 1.77 -26.50
CA GLU A 241 14.75 0.85 -25.94
C GLU A 241 14.15 -0.54 -25.61
N ILE A 242 14.92 -1.60 -25.86
CA ILE A 242 14.45 -2.97 -25.60
C ILE A 242 14.96 -3.39 -24.22
N ASN A 243 14.02 -3.68 -23.33
CA ASN A 243 14.31 -4.23 -22.00
C ASN A 243 13.98 -5.71 -21.97
N LYS A 244 14.90 -6.53 -21.45
CA LYS A 244 14.61 -7.92 -21.09
C LYS A 244 14.06 -7.94 -19.66
N ASN A 245 12.88 -8.50 -19.50
CA ASN A 245 12.15 -8.53 -18.23
C ASN A 245 11.75 -9.96 -17.90
N SER A 246 11.62 -10.26 -16.62
CA SER A 246 11.08 -11.53 -16.14
C SER A 246 10.17 -11.31 -14.93
N ASN A 247 9.02 -11.97 -14.94
CA ASN A 247 8.04 -11.97 -13.85
C ASN A 247 7.40 -10.62 -13.51
N ASN A 248 7.54 -9.59 -14.36
CA ASN A 248 6.86 -8.32 -14.14
C ASN A 248 5.35 -8.44 -14.33
N GLU A 249 4.59 -7.66 -13.57
CA GLU A 249 3.13 -7.60 -13.65
C GLU A 249 2.69 -6.18 -14.03
N ILE A 250 1.77 -6.06 -14.98
CA ILE A 250 1.34 -4.77 -15.53
C ILE A 250 -0.18 -4.65 -15.43
N TYR A 251 -0.66 -3.58 -14.80
CA TYR A 251 -2.08 -3.35 -14.56
C TYR A 251 -2.55 -1.99 -15.09
N ASN A 252 -3.84 -1.91 -15.46
CA ASN A 252 -4.54 -0.68 -15.81
C ASN A 252 -5.85 -0.57 -15.01
N GLN A 253 -5.75 -0.37 -13.70
CA GLN A 253 -6.93 -0.28 -12.83
C GLN A 253 -6.73 0.72 -11.68
N ASP A 254 -7.79 0.92 -10.90
CA ASP A 254 -7.75 1.71 -9.69
C ASP A 254 -6.75 1.12 -8.67
N ALA A 255 -5.87 1.96 -8.12
CA ALA A 255 -4.81 1.53 -7.23
C ALA A 255 -5.34 0.96 -5.90
N ASN A 256 -6.43 1.52 -5.34
CA ASN A 256 -7.05 1.01 -4.11
C ASN A 256 -7.64 -0.38 -4.31
N GLN A 257 -8.11 -0.70 -5.53
CA GLN A 257 -8.57 -2.04 -5.88
C GLN A 257 -7.41 -3.01 -6.14
N LEU A 258 -6.31 -2.52 -6.74
CA LEU A 258 -5.14 -3.34 -7.04
C LEU A 258 -4.44 -3.82 -5.76
N VAL A 259 -4.17 -2.93 -4.79
CA VAL A 259 -3.37 -3.27 -3.60
C VAL A 259 -3.95 -4.42 -2.77
N ARG A 260 -5.27 -4.66 -2.87
CA ARG A 260 -5.98 -5.77 -2.22
C ARG A 260 -5.68 -7.15 -2.82
N LYS A 261 -5.11 -7.17 -4.03
CA LYS A 261 -4.90 -8.38 -4.85
C LYS A 261 -3.42 -8.70 -5.04
N ILE A 262 -2.52 -7.78 -4.67
CA ILE A 262 -1.08 -7.92 -4.89
C ILE A 262 -0.30 -7.96 -3.58
N GLU A 263 0.88 -8.54 -3.67
CA GLU A 263 1.90 -8.54 -2.61
C GLU A 263 3.24 -8.09 -3.21
N ALA A 264 3.95 -7.24 -2.47
CA ALA A 264 5.28 -6.76 -2.82
C ALA A 264 6.11 -6.53 -1.55
N ASP A 265 7.43 -6.49 -1.67
CA ASP A 265 8.28 -6.12 -0.54
C ASP A 265 8.20 -4.62 -0.23
N LEU A 266 8.14 -3.82 -1.29
CA LEU A 266 8.06 -2.36 -1.25
C LEU A 266 6.92 -1.89 -2.16
N VAL A 267 6.00 -1.11 -1.62
CA VAL A 267 5.01 -0.36 -2.41
C VAL A 267 5.41 1.11 -2.45
N TYR A 268 5.69 1.62 -3.65
CA TYR A 268 5.93 3.02 -3.93
C TYR A 268 4.62 3.72 -4.34
N ILE A 269 4.36 4.88 -3.75
CA ILE A 269 3.14 5.64 -3.94
C ILE A 269 3.49 7.07 -4.34
N ASP A 270 3.01 7.47 -5.52
CA ASP A 270 3.08 8.85 -6.00
C ASP A 270 1.71 9.35 -6.52
N THR A 271 0.76 9.62 -5.62
CA THR A 271 -0.63 9.95 -6.00
C THR A 271 -0.77 11.33 -6.64
N PRO A 272 -1.83 11.60 -7.43
CA PRO A 272 -2.11 12.97 -7.90
C PRO A 272 -2.60 13.86 -6.74
N TYR A 273 -1.76 14.78 -6.25
CA TYR A 273 -1.99 15.50 -4.99
C TYR A 273 -2.88 16.75 -5.06
N ASN A 274 -3.42 17.10 -6.23
CA ASN A 274 -4.11 18.36 -6.43
C ASN A 274 -5.41 18.18 -7.22
N SER A 275 -6.15 19.28 -7.41
CA SER A 275 -7.47 19.24 -8.06
C SER A 275 -7.40 18.97 -9.56
N ARG A 276 -6.22 18.76 -10.14
CA ARG A 276 -6.04 18.47 -11.57
C ARG A 276 -6.06 16.97 -11.79
N GLY A 277 -7.14 16.49 -12.36
CA GLY A 277 -7.22 15.14 -12.89
C GLY A 277 -6.27 14.93 -14.06
N TYR A 278 -5.45 13.88 -13.99
CA TYR A 278 -4.54 13.49 -15.05
C TYR A 278 -5.30 13.01 -16.30
N GLU A 279 -6.48 12.41 -16.11
CA GLU A 279 -7.39 12.04 -17.18
C GLU A 279 -7.83 13.25 -18.01
N SER A 280 -8.01 14.41 -17.36
CA SER A 280 -8.29 15.68 -18.03
C SER A 280 -7.05 16.25 -18.71
N ALA A 281 -5.90 16.22 -18.02
CA ALA A 281 -4.65 16.81 -18.50
C ALA A 281 -4.01 16.05 -19.67
N TYR A 282 -4.33 14.76 -19.84
CA TYR A 282 -3.77 13.88 -20.87
C TYR A 282 -4.82 13.30 -21.82
N HIS A 283 -6.05 13.84 -21.84
CA HIS A 283 -7.19 13.33 -22.61
C HIS A 283 -6.90 13.10 -24.10
N VAL A 284 -6.10 13.96 -24.75
CA VAL A 284 -5.75 13.78 -26.18
C VAL A 284 -4.95 12.50 -26.38
N LEU A 285 -3.99 12.23 -25.50
CA LEU A 285 -3.17 11.02 -25.56
C LEU A 285 -4.03 9.79 -25.25
N GLU A 286 -4.89 9.86 -24.23
CA GLU A 286 -5.83 8.78 -23.90
C GLU A 286 -6.72 8.42 -25.09
N ASN A 287 -7.33 9.43 -25.74
CA ASN A 287 -8.22 9.23 -26.88
C ASN A 287 -7.51 8.57 -28.07
N VAL A 288 -6.26 8.95 -28.34
CA VAL A 288 -5.48 8.38 -29.45
C VAL A 288 -4.97 6.97 -29.14
N MET A 289 -4.66 6.70 -27.87
CA MET A 289 -4.20 5.38 -27.42
C MET A 289 -5.34 4.36 -27.33
N GLU A 290 -6.47 4.72 -26.73
CA GLU A 290 -7.67 3.86 -26.67
C GLU A 290 -8.33 3.66 -28.03
N TRP A 291 -8.25 4.67 -28.90
CA TRP A 291 -8.77 4.66 -30.27
C TRP A 291 -10.27 4.35 -30.41
N LYS A 292 -11.05 4.54 -29.34
CA LYS A 292 -12.53 4.44 -29.34
C LYS A 292 -13.23 5.64 -29.99
N LYS A 293 -12.47 6.68 -30.35
CA LYS A 293 -12.94 7.89 -31.06
C LYS A 293 -14.16 8.56 -30.38
N PRO A 294 -14.12 8.87 -29.08
CA PRO A 294 -15.27 9.43 -28.36
C PRO A 294 -15.65 10.82 -28.87
N ALA A 295 -16.91 11.23 -28.69
CA ALA A 295 -17.30 12.61 -28.91
C ALA A 295 -16.55 13.56 -27.95
N VAL A 296 -16.23 14.76 -28.43
CA VAL A 296 -15.46 15.77 -27.69
C VAL A 296 -16.15 17.13 -27.62
N GLU A 297 -15.97 17.83 -26.51
CA GLU A 297 -16.64 19.09 -26.18
C GLU A 297 -15.67 20.18 -25.68
N GLY A 298 -16.18 21.41 -25.65
CA GLY A 298 -15.46 22.59 -25.18
C GLY A 298 -14.28 23.01 -26.06
N ILE A 299 -13.59 24.07 -25.63
CA ILE A 299 -12.45 24.66 -26.36
C ILE A 299 -11.30 23.65 -26.44
N ALA A 300 -11.00 22.99 -25.33
CA ALA A 300 -9.92 22.01 -25.23
C ALA A 300 -10.23 20.66 -25.91
N LYS A 301 -11.46 20.43 -26.39
CA LYS A 301 -11.88 19.17 -27.04
C LYS A 301 -11.72 17.93 -26.15
N LYS A 302 -12.20 18.04 -24.91
CA LYS A 302 -12.20 16.95 -23.94
C LYS A 302 -13.31 15.96 -24.24
N ALA A 303 -13.10 14.67 -23.94
CA ALA A 303 -14.15 13.66 -24.09
C ALA A 303 -15.36 13.99 -23.20
N VAL A 304 -16.56 13.73 -23.72
CA VAL A 304 -17.84 14.02 -23.03
C VAL A 304 -17.99 13.16 -21.78
N ASP A 305 -17.81 11.83 -21.87
CA ASP A 305 -17.74 10.95 -20.71
C ASP A 305 -16.28 10.67 -20.32
N ARG A 306 -15.86 11.24 -19.18
CA ARG A 306 -14.52 11.07 -18.57
C ARG A 306 -14.59 10.50 -17.15
N SER A 307 -15.79 10.21 -16.67
CA SER A 307 -16.06 9.87 -15.27
C SER A 307 -15.35 8.59 -14.82
N LYS A 308 -15.22 7.61 -15.72
CA LYS A 308 -14.66 6.28 -15.44
C LYS A 308 -13.19 6.29 -14.99
N LYS A 309 -12.43 7.32 -15.34
CA LYS A 309 -11.01 7.47 -14.97
C LYS A 309 -10.78 8.59 -13.95
N ALA A 310 -11.85 9.15 -13.38
CA ALA A 310 -11.74 10.23 -12.41
C ALA A 310 -11.24 9.68 -11.06
N SER A 311 -10.06 10.14 -10.65
CA SER A 311 -9.43 9.69 -9.40
C SER A 311 -10.03 10.37 -8.18
N ASP A 312 -10.31 9.60 -7.13
CA ASP A 312 -10.79 10.12 -5.84
C ASP A 312 -9.76 10.99 -5.12
N TYR A 313 -8.47 10.83 -5.45
CA TYR A 313 -7.37 11.66 -4.95
C TYR A 313 -7.43 13.12 -5.42
N THR A 314 -8.26 13.42 -6.41
CA THR A 314 -8.49 14.81 -6.89
C THR A 314 -9.66 15.49 -6.19
N LYS A 315 -10.44 14.75 -5.39
CA LYS A 315 -11.69 15.19 -4.74
C LYS A 315 -11.45 15.52 -3.27
N VAL A 316 -12.48 16.00 -2.57
CA VAL A 316 -12.44 16.27 -1.12
C VAL A 316 -12.17 15.00 -0.31
N LYS A 317 -12.55 13.82 -0.86
CA LYS A 317 -12.37 12.51 -0.23
C LYS A 317 -10.97 11.89 -0.37
N ALA A 318 -9.98 12.66 -0.84
CA ALA A 318 -8.62 12.16 -1.03
C ALA A 318 -7.97 11.60 0.26
N PRO A 319 -8.15 12.21 1.46
CA PRO A 319 -7.60 11.63 2.69
C PRO A 319 -8.19 10.25 3.01
N GLN A 320 -9.49 10.05 2.82
CA GLN A 320 -10.14 8.75 3.03
C GLN A 320 -9.65 7.71 2.03
N ALA A 321 -9.54 8.08 0.75
CA ALA A 321 -9.01 7.18 -0.29
C ALA A 321 -7.55 6.77 -0.01
N PHE A 322 -6.73 7.72 0.46
CA PHE A 322 -5.35 7.44 0.84
C PHE A 322 -5.28 6.51 2.07
N ASP A 323 -6.08 6.76 3.10
CA ASP A 323 -6.12 5.89 4.27
C ASP A 323 -6.52 4.45 3.89
N ASP A 324 -7.56 4.31 3.05
CA ASP A 324 -8.00 3.03 2.51
C ASP A 324 -6.89 2.31 1.73
N LEU A 325 -6.16 3.02 0.88
CA LEU A 325 -5.02 2.46 0.15
C LEU A 325 -3.97 1.92 1.13
N ILE A 326 -3.55 2.74 2.10
CA ILE A 326 -2.51 2.38 3.06
C ILE A 326 -2.91 1.18 3.93
N GLN A 327 -4.17 1.10 4.37
CA GLN A 327 -4.62 0.00 5.22
C GLN A 327 -4.65 -1.36 4.51
N ASN A 328 -4.74 -1.36 3.18
CA ASN A 328 -4.93 -2.58 2.39
C ASN A 328 -3.68 -3.00 1.61
N ILE A 329 -2.55 -2.33 1.81
CA ILE A 329 -1.26 -2.74 1.24
C ILE A 329 -0.70 -3.93 2.01
N ASN A 330 -0.49 -5.03 1.29
CA ASN A 330 0.31 -6.17 1.74
C ASN A 330 1.79 -5.99 1.33
N ALA A 331 2.59 -5.35 2.20
CA ALA A 331 4.01 -5.14 1.99
C ALA A 331 4.80 -4.96 3.28
N ARG A 332 6.12 -5.17 3.23
CA ARG A 332 7.04 -4.89 4.35
C ARG A 332 7.38 -3.41 4.47
N TYR A 333 7.41 -2.71 3.34
CA TYR A 333 7.75 -1.31 3.25
C TYR A 333 6.73 -0.55 2.39
N ILE A 334 6.32 0.62 2.84
CA ILE A 334 5.51 1.57 2.07
C ILE A 334 6.30 2.86 1.95
N LEU A 335 6.56 3.31 0.73
CA LEU A 335 7.28 4.54 0.45
C LEU A 335 6.38 5.52 -0.30
N VAL A 336 6.03 6.62 0.36
CA VAL A 336 5.17 7.67 -0.20
C VAL A 336 6.04 8.85 -0.57
N SER A 337 5.99 9.27 -1.84
CA SER A 337 6.52 10.57 -2.24
C SER A 337 5.48 11.65 -2.04
N TYR A 338 5.89 12.85 -1.66
CA TYR A 338 4.97 13.98 -1.48
C TYR A 338 5.72 15.31 -1.57
N ASN A 339 5.05 16.39 -1.95
CA ASN A 339 5.65 17.72 -1.92
C ASN A 339 5.06 18.59 -0.79
N ASN A 340 5.81 19.58 -0.31
CA ASN A 340 5.36 20.43 0.79
C ASN A 340 4.36 21.55 0.40
N MET A 341 3.62 21.42 -0.71
CA MET A 341 2.75 22.49 -1.26
C MET A 341 1.37 22.63 -0.55
N ALA A 342 1.35 22.70 0.78
CA ALA A 342 0.10 22.78 1.53
C ALA A 342 -0.69 24.10 1.32
N LYS A 343 -0.03 25.24 1.06
CA LYS A 343 -0.69 26.57 0.89
C LYS A 343 0.13 27.61 0.10
N LYS A 344 0.81 27.25 -1.00
CA LYS A 344 1.73 28.17 -1.71
C LYS A 344 1.47 28.37 -3.20
N GLY A 345 0.23 28.23 -3.67
CA GLY A 345 -0.12 28.45 -5.09
C GLY A 345 -1.60 28.73 -5.35
N ASN A 346 -2.00 28.71 -6.62
CA ASN A 346 -3.41 28.79 -7.03
C ASN A 346 -4.25 27.69 -6.34
N SER A 347 -5.52 27.96 -6.02
CA SER A 347 -6.43 27.04 -5.30
C SER A 347 -6.49 25.61 -5.88
N ARG A 348 -6.33 25.45 -7.20
CA ARG A 348 -6.29 24.14 -7.87
C ARG A 348 -5.01 23.34 -7.65
N SER A 349 -3.91 23.99 -7.25
CA SER A 349 -2.59 23.39 -7.01
C SER A 349 -2.35 23.01 -5.55
N ASN A 350 -3.28 23.33 -4.65
CA ASN A 350 -3.16 22.97 -3.24
C ASN A 350 -3.27 21.46 -3.06
N ALA A 351 -2.40 20.94 -2.19
CA ALA A 351 -2.45 19.59 -1.66
C ALA A 351 -3.85 19.26 -1.11
N LYS A 352 -4.43 18.11 -1.52
CA LYS A 352 -5.68 17.58 -0.96
C LYS A 352 -5.48 16.74 0.31
N ILE A 353 -4.24 16.33 0.59
CA ILE A 353 -3.88 15.50 1.74
C ILE A 353 -2.77 16.25 2.49
N SER A 354 -2.94 16.48 3.77
CA SER A 354 -1.92 17.13 4.60
C SER A 354 -0.83 16.13 5.00
N ASN A 355 0.37 16.65 5.32
CA ASN A 355 1.46 15.84 5.89
C ASN A 355 1.02 15.09 7.16
N LYS A 356 0.15 15.71 7.98
CA LYS A 356 -0.38 15.09 9.20
C LYS A 356 -1.26 13.88 8.87
N GLU A 357 -2.12 13.99 7.86
CA GLU A 357 -2.97 12.88 7.40
C GLU A 357 -2.12 11.71 6.86
N ILE A 358 -1.10 12.00 6.03
CA ILE A 358 -0.19 10.96 5.51
C ILE A 358 0.49 10.20 6.65
N ILE A 359 1.09 10.93 7.60
CA ILE A 359 1.75 10.32 8.76
C ILE A 359 0.75 9.53 9.60
N THR A 360 -0.47 10.05 9.79
CA THR A 360 -1.52 9.39 10.58
C THR A 360 -1.89 8.04 9.95
N SER A 361 -2.16 8.00 8.64
CA SER A 361 -2.49 6.76 7.93
C SER A 361 -1.34 5.75 7.94
N LEU A 362 -0.10 6.19 7.71
CA LEU A 362 1.07 5.31 7.73
C LEU A 362 1.37 4.76 9.13
N LYS A 363 1.22 5.57 10.18
CA LYS A 363 1.44 5.14 11.58
C LYS A 363 0.48 4.05 12.04
N LYS A 364 -0.69 3.90 11.41
CA LYS A 364 -1.59 2.76 11.64
C LYS A 364 -0.97 1.42 11.23
N ARG A 365 -0.03 1.44 10.26
CA ARG A 365 0.63 0.25 9.69
C ARG A 365 2.02 -0.02 10.27
N GLY A 366 2.69 0.97 10.83
CA GLY A 366 4.00 0.76 11.45
C GLY A 366 4.82 2.01 11.70
N HIS A 367 6.15 1.84 11.74
CA HIS A 367 7.07 2.92 12.07
C HIS A 367 7.39 3.78 10.84
N VAL A 368 7.14 5.09 10.95
CA VAL A 368 7.31 6.05 9.86
C VAL A 368 8.56 6.90 10.08
N LYS A 369 9.42 6.99 9.06
CA LYS A 369 10.53 7.94 8.95
C LYS A 369 10.27 8.90 7.78
N VAL A 370 10.60 10.17 7.96
CA VAL A 370 10.43 11.21 6.94
C VAL A 370 11.79 11.70 6.51
N PHE A 371 12.00 11.79 5.19
CA PHE A 371 13.21 12.32 4.57
C PHE A 371 12.83 13.48 3.67
N GLU A 372 13.71 14.48 3.56
CA GLU A 372 13.47 15.66 2.74
C GLU A 372 14.66 15.99 1.83
N THR A 373 14.37 16.63 0.69
CA THR A 373 15.38 17.19 -0.20
C THR A 373 14.86 18.48 -0.85
N ASP A 374 15.76 19.42 -1.13
CA ASP A 374 15.40 20.68 -1.78
C ASP A 374 15.04 20.44 -3.26
N PHE A 375 13.97 21.08 -3.73
CA PHE A 375 13.50 20.87 -5.10
C PHE A 375 13.04 22.17 -5.78
N ASN A 376 13.65 22.51 -6.91
CA ASN A 376 13.27 23.67 -7.71
C ASN A 376 11.96 23.40 -8.49
N ALA A 377 10.86 24.02 -8.07
CA ALA A 377 9.56 23.90 -8.73
C ALA A 377 9.58 24.44 -10.18
N PHE A 378 8.83 23.79 -11.08
CA PHE A 378 8.62 24.28 -12.44
C PHE A 378 7.68 25.49 -12.42
N THR A 379 8.15 26.67 -12.84
CA THR A 379 7.35 27.90 -12.88
C THR A 379 7.22 28.42 -14.32
N THR A 380 6.03 28.92 -14.67
CA THR A 380 5.77 29.58 -15.97
C THR A 380 6.14 31.07 -15.95
N GLY A 381 7.01 31.49 -15.02
CA GLY A 381 7.50 32.87 -14.90
C GLY A 381 6.58 33.84 -14.14
N LYS A 382 5.44 33.40 -13.58
CA LYS A 382 4.49 34.25 -12.83
C LYS A 382 4.50 34.09 -11.30
N SER A 383 5.32 33.18 -10.75
CA SER A 383 5.37 32.92 -9.31
C SER A 383 6.77 32.48 -8.88
N GLN A 384 7.37 33.18 -7.92
CA GLN A 384 8.55 32.70 -7.20
C GLN A 384 8.07 31.90 -5.97
N ILE A 385 8.24 30.58 -6.00
CA ILE A 385 7.96 29.73 -4.83
C ILE A 385 9.29 29.49 -4.13
N THR A 386 9.51 30.15 -2.99
CA THR A 386 10.67 29.91 -2.14
C THR A 386 10.39 28.74 -1.19
N ASN A 387 11.40 27.89 -0.96
CA ASN A 387 11.40 26.79 0.02
C ASN A 387 10.49 25.59 -0.34
N HIS A 388 10.55 25.12 -1.59
CA HIS A 388 9.87 23.91 -2.05
C HIS A 388 10.73 22.67 -1.78
N LYS A 389 10.21 21.75 -0.98
CA LYS A 389 10.87 20.49 -0.62
C LYS A 389 10.05 19.30 -1.10
N GLU A 390 10.76 18.29 -1.59
CA GLU A 390 10.20 16.96 -1.83
C GLU A 390 10.45 16.10 -0.60
N LEU A 391 9.41 15.39 -0.17
CA LEU A 391 9.37 14.54 1.01
C LEU A 391 9.21 13.08 0.59
N LEU A 392 9.88 12.20 1.32
CA LEU A 392 9.68 10.76 1.28
C LEU A 392 9.27 10.28 2.66
N TYR A 393 8.10 9.65 2.76
CA TYR A 393 7.63 8.97 3.96
C TYR A 393 7.87 7.47 3.80
N LEU A 394 8.82 6.92 4.54
CA LEU A 394 9.07 5.48 4.58
C LEU A 394 8.40 4.90 5.82
N CYS A 395 7.40 4.05 5.61
CA CYS A 395 6.80 3.24 6.65
C CYS A 395 7.37 1.83 6.59
N LYS A 396 8.00 1.39 7.68
CA LYS A 396 8.31 -0.02 7.92
C LYS A 396 7.09 -0.64 8.61
N VAL A 397 6.37 -1.49 7.87
CA VAL A 397 5.13 -2.11 8.34
C VAL A 397 5.43 -3.04 9.51
N ASP A 398 4.64 -2.94 10.58
CA ASP A 398 4.75 -3.72 11.81
C ASP A 398 3.42 -4.42 12.15
N ASP A 399 2.95 -5.22 11.20
CA ASP A 399 1.74 -6.04 11.34
C ASP A 399 1.99 -7.34 12.11
N GLU A 400 3.21 -7.59 12.63
CA GLU A 400 3.51 -8.84 13.34
C GLU A 400 2.67 -8.94 14.61
N ILE A 401 1.74 -9.90 14.60
CA ILE A 401 0.88 -10.19 15.74
C ILE A 401 1.68 -10.96 16.78
N ILE A 402 1.86 -10.34 17.96
CA ILE A 402 2.52 -10.97 19.09
C ILE A 402 1.59 -12.06 19.64
N PRO A 403 2.01 -13.34 19.65
CA PRO A 403 1.22 -14.38 20.29
C PRO A 403 1.30 -14.29 21.82
N SER A 404 0.27 -14.74 22.52
CA SER A 404 0.29 -14.95 23.98
C SER A 404 1.51 -15.73 24.45
N ALA A 405 1.98 -15.57 25.68
CA ALA A 405 2.97 -16.50 26.25
C ALA A 405 2.40 -17.93 26.37
N LEU A 406 1.10 -18.08 26.61
CA LEU A 406 0.42 -19.36 26.87
C LEU A 406 -0.42 -19.79 25.65
N ASN A 407 -0.71 -21.08 25.52
CA ASN A 407 -1.72 -21.50 24.55
C ASN A 407 -3.07 -21.47 25.26
N TYR A 408 -3.93 -20.53 24.88
CA TYR A 408 -5.21 -20.32 25.52
C TYR A 408 -6.33 -20.55 24.50
N THR A 409 -7.27 -21.43 24.84
CA THR A 409 -8.41 -21.77 23.97
C THR A 409 -9.24 -20.52 23.68
N GLY A 410 -9.65 -20.33 22.43
CA GLY A 410 -10.43 -19.14 22.02
C GLY A 410 -9.60 -17.89 21.75
N GLY A 411 -8.27 -17.96 21.79
CA GLY A 411 -7.40 -16.80 21.56
C GLY A 411 -7.64 -16.09 20.21
N LYS A 412 -7.94 -14.79 20.27
CA LYS A 412 -8.29 -13.92 19.12
C LYS A 412 -7.15 -13.55 18.19
N GLN A 413 -6.03 -14.26 18.26
CA GLN A 413 -4.81 -13.89 17.54
C GLN A 413 -5.03 -13.79 16.02
N LYS A 414 -5.82 -14.71 15.44
CA LYS A 414 -6.12 -14.74 14.00
C LYS A 414 -7.17 -13.70 13.58
N LEU A 415 -8.03 -13.27 14.49
CA LEU A 415 -9.09 -12.29 14.25
C LEU A 415 -8.63 -10.86 14.47
N LEU A 416 -7.51 -10.65 15.16
CA LEU A 416 -6.95 -9.32 15.41
C LEU A 416 -6.83 -8.42 14.18
N PRO A 417 -6.46 -8.89 12.97
CA PRO A 417 -6.47 -8.04 11.77
C PRO A 417 -7.83 -7.45 11.43
N GLN A 418 -8.93 -8.15 11.75
CA GLN A 418 -10.31 -7.69 11.52
C GLN A 418 -10.84 -6.88 12.71
N LEU A 419 -10.46 -7.24 13.94
CA LEU A 419 -10.89 -6.53 15.14
C LEU A 419 -10.24 -5.15 15.27
N LYS A 420 -8.92 -5.06 15.04
CA LYS A 420 -8.14 -3.82 15.27
C LYS A 420 -8.69 -2.60 14.51
N PRO A 421 -9.10 -2.69 13.23
CA PRO A 421 -9.69 -1.57 12.51
C PRO A 421 -11.04 -1.09 13.06
N LEU A 422 -11.77 -1.97 13.76
CA LEU A 422 -13.09 -1.69 14.33
C LEU A 422 -12.99 -1.13 15.77
N PHE A 423 -11.81 -1.14 16.38
CA PHE A 423 -11.60 -0.57 17.71
C PHE A 423 -11.46 0.96 17.67
N PRO A 424 -11.86 1.67 18.74
CA PRO A 424 -11.85 3.11 18.73
C PRO A 424 -10.42 3.67 18.63
N ASP A 425 -10.29 4.86 18.04
CA ASP A 425 -8.99 5.52 17.91
C ASP A 425 -8.51 6.22 19.19
N THR A 426 -9.43 6.56 20.10
CA THR A 426 -9.14 7.28 21.34
C THR A 426 -9.90 6.70 22.54
N TYR A 427 -9.15 6.46 23.62
CA TYR A 427 -9.64 6.01 24.93
C TYR A 427 -8.53 6.19 25.99
N SER A 428 -8.89 6.42 27.25
CA SER A 428 -7.93 6.68 28.35
C SER A 428 -7.25 5.40 28.83
N ARG A 429 -8.04 4.34 29.04
CA ARG A 429 -7.59 3.04 29.53
C ARG A 429 -8.26 1.93 28.75
N PHE A 430 -7.47 0.90 28.42
CA PHE A 430 -7.98 -0.35 27.86
C PHE A 430 -8.28 -1.34 28.97
N ILE A 431 -9.46 -1.97 28.94
CA ILE A 431 -9.87 -3.04 29.85
C ILE A 431 -10.12 -4.30 29.03
N ASP A 432 -9.26 -5.29 29.19
CA ASP A 432 -9.47 -6.64 28.66
C ASP A 432 -10.17 -7.46 29.75
N LEU A 433 -11.50 -7.55 29.63
CA LEU A 433 -12.38 -8.03 30.71
C LEU A 433 -12.25 -9.55 30.93
N PHE A 434 -11.99 -10.28 29.86
CA PHE A 434 -11.82 -11.74 29.77
C PHE A 434 -10.54 -12.07 29.00
N ALA A 435 -9.41 -11.62 29.54
CA ALA A 435 -8.17 -11.57 28.78
C ALA A 435 -7.69 -12.94 28.30
N GLY A 436 -7.87 -14.00 29.10
CA GLY A 436 -7.37 -15.33 28.83
C GLY A 436 -5.90 -15.32 28.43
N GLY A 437 -5.63 -15.53 27.14
CA GLY A 437 -4.27 -15.43 26.57
C GLY A 437 -3.67 -14.00 26.49
N ALA A 438 -4.43 -12.96 26.79
CA ALA A 438 -4.10 -11.54 26.61
C ALA A 438 -3.61 -11.18 25.19
N ASN A 439 -4.07 -11.92 24.18
CA ASN A 439 -3.67 -11.67 22.78
C ASN A 439 -4.15 -10.30 22.30
N VAL A 440 -5.31 -9.84 22.76
CA VAL A 440 -5.86 -8.54 22.36
C VAL A 440 -5.07 -7.42 23.02
N THR A 441 -4.95 -7.45 24.36
CA THR A 441 -4.12 -6.48 25.09
C THR A 441 -2.72 -6.33 24.50
N ILE A 442 -1.96 -7.43 24.33
CA ILE A 442 -0.56 -7.34 23.93
C ILE A 442 -0.37 -6.69 22.55
N ASN A 443 -1.34 -6.86 21.66
CA ASN A 443 -1.31 -6.33 20.31
C ASN A 443 -1.90 -4.91 20.20
N LEU A 444 -2.66 -4.44 21.20
CA LEU A 444 -3.09 -3.05 21.30
C LEU A 444 -2.06 -2.17 21.98
N ILE A 445 -1.29 -2.70 22.91
CA ILE A 445 -0.13 -2.01 23.48
C ILE A 445 0.80 -1.49 22.38
N LYS A 446 1.05 -2.28 21.32
CA LYS A 446 1.86 -1.88 20.16
C LYS A 446 1.35 -0.61 19.48
N GLN A 447 0.04 -0.37 19.51
CA GLN A 447 -0.57 0.81 18.87
C GLN A 447 -0.47 2.06 19.74
N ASN A 448 -0.10 1.90 21.03
CA ASN A 448 0.09 2.99 21.98
C ASN A 448 -1.11 3.97 22.03
N LYS A 449 -2.33 3.43 21.99
CA LYS A 449 -3.59 4.20 21.97
C LYS A 449 -4.16 4.51 23.36
N ALA A 450 -3.66 3.88 24.42
CA ALA A 450 -4.05 4.14 25.81
C ALA A 450 -2.85 4.35 26.74
N ASP A 451 -3.10 5.09 27.82
CA ASP A 451 -2.12 5.37 28.87
C ASP A 451 -1.91 4.17 29.80
N LYS A 452 -2.96 3.35 29.96
CA LYS A 452 -3.01 2.22 30.90
C LYS A 452 -3.79 1.06 30.29
N TYR A 453 -3.38 -0.15 30.66
CA TYR A 453 -4.01 -1.39 30.22
C TYR A 453 -4.32 -2.26 31.44
N LEU A 454 -5.54 -2.79 31.54
CA LEU A 454 -5.96 -3.75 32.55
C LEU A 454 -6.16 -5.11 31.88
N ILE A 455 -5.42 -6.11 32.35
CA ILE A 455 -5.63 -7.52 32.01
C ILE A 455 -6.41 -8.14 33.16
N ASN A 456 -7.68 -8.48 32.92
CA ASN A 456 -8.52 -9.21 33.87
C ASN A 456 -8.88 -10.59 33.34
N ASP A 457 -8.83 -11.61 34.19
CA ASP A 457 -9.40 -12.93 33.91
C ASP A 457 -9.80 -13.61 35.22
N ILE A 458 -10.79 -14.51 35.21
CA ILE A 458 -11.18 -15.22 36.42
C ILE A 458 -10.13 -16.27 36.85
N ASP A 459 -9.30 -16.75 35.93
CA ASP A 459 -8.21 -17.70 36.23
C ASP A 459 -7.00 -16.99 36.85
N ASN A 460 -6.90 -17.06 38.18
CA ASN A 460 -5.80 -16.47 38.93
C ASN A 460 -4.42 -17.03 38.55
N HIS A 461 -4.30 -18.31 38.17
CA HIS A 461 -3.01 -18.91 37.81
C HIS A 461 -2.40 -18.23 36.57
N VAL A 462 -3.24 -17.91 35.58
CA VAL A 462 -2.83 -17.21 34.36
C VAL A 462 -2.41 -15.78 34.66
N ILE A 463 -3.22 -15.07 35.45
CA ILE A 463 -2.97 -13.68 35.81
C ILE A 463 -1.70 -13.55 36.66
N ASP A 464 -1.50 -14.43 37.65
CA ASP A 464 -0.31 -14.44 38.48
C ASP A 464 0.95 -14.77 37.67
N PHE A 465 0.83 -15.66 36.66
CA PHE A 465 1.93 -15.92 35.74
C PHE A 465 2.30 -14.70 34.90
N TYR A 466 1.31 -13.97 34.35
CA TYR A 466 1.59 -12.73 33.61
C TYR A 466 2.19 -11.64 34.51
N LYS A 467 1.67 -11.50 35.73
CA LYS A 467 2.22 -10.60 36.75
C LYS A 467 3.67 -10.96 37.09
N TYR A 468 4.00 -12.24 37.21
CA TYR A 468 5.37 -12.71 37.41
C TYR A 468 6.27 -12.37 36.21
N LEU A 469 5.82 -12.68 34.98
CA LEU A 469 6.57 -12.39 33.75
C LEU A 469 6.84 -10.88 33.57
N SER A 470 5.93 -10.01 34.03
CA SER A 470 6.12 -8.55 33.97
C SER A 470 7.26 -8.04 34.84
N ARG A 471 7.69 -8.82 35.85
CA ARG A 471 8.71 -8.41 36.84
C ARG A 471 10.07 -9.06 36.58
N ILE A 472 10.08 -10.34 36.20
CA ILE A 472 11.30 -11.13 36.05
C ILE A 472 12.14 -10.68 34.83
N ASP A 473 13.44 -11.01 34.84
CA ASP A 473 14.22 -11.04 33.60
C ASP A 473 13.86 -12.32 32.84
N ILE A 474 13.29 -12.15 31.64
CA ILE A 474 12.83 -13.26 30.84
C ILE A 474 13.95 -14.24 30.46
N ASN A 475 15.19 -13.79 30.32
CA ASN A 475 16.30 -14.69 30.04
C ASN A 475 16.59 -15.59 31.26
N LYS A 476 16.50 -15.03 32.48
CA LYS A 476 16.65 -15.81 33.72
C LYS A 476 15.53 -16.86 33.84
N PHE A 477 14.28 -16.47 33.57
CA PHE A 477 13.16 -17.41 33.60
C PHE A 477 13.33 -18.54 32.57
N VAL A 478 13.70 -18.22 31.33
CA VAL A 478 13.93 -19.24 30.29
C VAL A 478 15.07 -20.20 30.68
N ASN A 479 16.14 -19.69 31.30
CA ASN A 479 17.22 -20.54 31.79
C ASN A 479 16.74 -21.45 32.94
N SER A 480 15.90 -20.94 33.84
CA SER A 480 15.28 -21.73 34.92
C SER A 480 14.39 -22.85 34.35
N VAL A 481 13.57 -22.54 33.35
CA VAL A 481 12.75 -23.52 32.61
C VAL A 481 13.62 -24.59 31.95
N GLU A 482 14.70 -24.22 31.27
CA GLU A 482 15.62 -25.18 30.64
C GLU A 482 16.33 -26.05 31.68
N LYS A 483 16.69 -25.50 32.85
CA LYS A 483 17.24 -26.27 33.97
C LYS A 483 16.22 -27.28 34.52
N LYS A 484 14.97 -26.85 34.74
CA LYS A 484 13.88 -27.72 35.22
C LYS A 484 13.56 -28.85 34.24
N ILE A 485 13.61 -28.59 32.92
CA ILE A 485 13.49 -29.65 31.90
C ILE A 485 14.54 -30.74 32.12
N SER A 486 15.79 -30.35 32.37
CA SER A 486 16.89 -31.29 32.66
C SER A 486 16.71 -32.02 33.99
N GLU A 487 16.30 -31.32 35.07
CA GLU A 487 16.07 -31.90 36.41
C GLU A 487 14.97 -32.99 36.38
N TYR A 488 13.85 -32.71 35.71
CA TYR A 488 12.76 -33.68 35.52
C TYR A 488 13.06 -34.69 34.42
N LYS A 489 14.19 -34.58 33.71
CA LYS A 489 14.60 -35.43 32.58
C LYS A 489 13.59 -35.44 31.43
N LEU A 490 12.84 -34.34 31.25
CA LEU A 490 11.87 -34.17 30.16
C LEU A 490 12.58 -34.08 28.80
N SER A 491 11.86 -34.39 27.73
CA SER A 491 12.44 -34.38 26.37
C SER A 491 12.88 -32.99 25.91
N ASN A 492 13.91 -32.96 25.06
CA ASN A 492 14.49 -31.77 24.46
C ASN A 492 14.78 -32.01 22.95
N SER A 493 13.71 -32.10 22.17
CA SER A 493 13.74 -32.40 20.73
C SER A 493 14.44 -31.32 19.90
N LYS A 494 14.47 -30.07 20.37
CA LYS A 494 15.22 -28.97 19.70
C LYS A 494 16.73 -29.19 19.70
N MET A 495 17.26 -30.01 20.62
CA MET A 495 18.69 -30.33 20.74
C MET A 495 19.01 -31.71 20.14
N TYR A 496 18.20 -32.72 20.45
CA TYR A 496 18.51 -34.12 20.09
C TYR A 496 17.67 -34.69 18.94
N GLY A 497 16.65 -33.98 18.48
CA GLY A 497 15.69 -34.48 17.49
C GLY A 497 14.74 -35.56 18.03
N TYR A 498 13.72 -35.92 17.24
CA TYR A 498 12.76 -36.96 17.63
C TYR A 498 13.35 -38.39 17.56
N ASN A 499 14.31 -38.63 16.66
CA ASN A 499 14.95 -39.94 16.47
C ASN A 499 15.71 -40.41 17.73
N TYR A 500 16.34 -39.48 18.46
CA TYR A 500 16.99 -39.78 19.74
C TYR A 500 16.03 -40.42 20.75
N TYR A 501 14.77 -39.99 20.74
CA TYR A 501 13.70 -40.52 21.60
C TYR A 501 12.94 -41.71 20.96
N LYS A 502 13.46 -42.28 19.87
CA LYS A 502 12.85 -43.40 19.13
C LYS A 502 11.40 -43.13 18.71
N THR A 503 11.09 -41.88 18.34
CA THR A 503 9.74 -41.45 17.94
C THR A 503 9.80 -40.53 16.71
N SER A 504 8.65 -40.07 16.25
CA SER A 504 8.50 -39.10 15.15
C SER A 504 7.70 -37.88 15.60
N SER A 505 7.73 -36.82 14.80
CA SER A 505 6.94 -35.60 15.04
C SER A 505 5.43 -35.83 15.06
N ALA A 506 4.95 -36.89 14.39
CA ALA A 506 3.54 -37.29 14.34
C ALA A 506 3.12 -38.12 15.56
N LYS A 507 3.96 -39.09 15.98
CA LYS A 507 3.71 -39.88 17.20
C LYS A 507 3.89 -39.03 18.47
N GLY A 508 4.87 -38.15 18.46
CA GLY A 508 5.16 -37.20 19.55
C GLY A 508 5.95 -37.82 20.70
N LEU A 509 6.11 -37.03 21.77
CA LEU A 509 6.98 -37.34 22.91
C LEU A 509 6.21 -37.74 24.18
N GLY A 510 4.90 -37.93 24.08
CA GLY A 510 4.03 -38.20 25.23
C GLY A 510 4.43 -39.45 25.99
N SER A 511 4.69 -40.56 25.29
CA SER A 511 5.11 -41.81 25.93
C SER A 511 6.43 -41.68 26.69
N TYR A 512 7.40 -40.93 26.14
CA TYR A 512 8.68 -40.69 26.82
C TYR A 512 8.49 -39.81 28.07
N ASN A 513 7.63 -38.79 27.99
CA ASN A 513 7.46 -37.82 29.06
C ASN A 513 6.46 -38.24 30.14
N LYS A 514 5.64 -39.28 29.95
CA LYS A 514 4.48 -39.61 30.80
C LYS A 514 4.80 -39.62 32.31
N GLU A 515 5.68 -40.50 32.77
CA GLU A 515 6.01 -40.61 34.20
C GLU A 515 6.66 -39.34 34.77
N LYS A 516 7.50 -38.69 33.96
CA LYS A 516 8.21 -37.45 34.31
C LYS A 516 7.25 -36.27 34.47
N PHE A 517 6.24 -36.23 33.61
CA PHE A 517 5.17 -35.25 33.62
C PHE A 517 4.21 -35.47 34.80
N LEU A 518 3.89 -36.72 35.14
CA LEU A 518 3.08 -37.03 36.32
C LEU A 518 3.77 -36.52 37.60
N LYS A 519 5.07 -36.81 37.76
CA LYS A 519 5.86 -36.25 38.86
C LYS A 519 5.84 -34.71 38.87
N LEU A 520 6.09 -34.08 37.72
CA LEU A 520 6.02 -32.61 37.58
C LEU A 520 4.67 -32.05 38.04
N ARG A 521 3.58 -32.73 37.71
CA ARG A 521 2.21 -32.34 38.05
C ARG A 521 1.94 -32.47 39.55
N ASP A 522 2.37 -33.57 40.15
CA ASP A 522 2.18 -33.80 41.59
C ASP A 522 3.02 -32.79 42.40
N ASP A 523 4.25 -32.50 41.96
CA ASP A 523 5.10 -31.47 42.57
C ASP A 523 4.47 -30.07 42.46
N TYR A 524 3.89 -29.72 41.31
CA TYR A 524 3.19 -28.44 41.14
C TYR A 524 1.94 -28.33 42.01
N ASN A 525 1.12 -29.39 42.07
CA ASN A 525 -0.09 -29.40 42.89
C ASN A 525 0.24 -29.32 44.40
N THR A 526 1.43 -29.77 44.81
CA THR A 526 1.92 -29.67 46.19
C THR A 526 2.58 -28.32 46.48
N SER A 527 3.43 -27.83 45.57
CA SER A 527 4.21 -26.60 45.72
C SER A 527 4.28 -25.84 44.39
N PRO A 528 3.28 -24.99 44.11
CA PRO A 528 3.20 -24.26 42.84
C PRO A 528 4.39 -23.32 42.61
N SER A 529 4.94 -23.35 41.40
CA SER A 529 5.92 -22.36 40.93
C SER A 529 5.62 -21.91 39.49
N PRO A 530 6.03 -20.69 39.07
CA PRO A 530 5.86 -20.22 37.71
C PRO A 530 6.52 -21.12 36.65
N GLU A 531 7.67 -21.71 36.96
CA GLU A 531 8.37 -22.65 36.08
C GLU A 531 7.58 -23.94 35.91
N LEU A 532 7.13 -24.53 37.02
CA LEU A 532 6.37 -25.78 36.99
C LEU A 532 5.03 -25.56 36.26
N PHE A 533 4.33 -24.45 36.53
CA PHE A 533 3.12 -24.07 35.82
C PHE A 533 3.35 -23.98 34.30
N TYR A 534 4.39 -23.26 33.88
CA TYR A 534 4.70 -23.13 32.45
C TYR A 534 5.09 -24.47 31.81
N LEU A 535 5.83 -25.33 32.52
CA LEU A 535 6.18 -26.66 32.02
C LEU A 535 4.97 -27.58 31.91
N LEU A 536 4.01 -27.51 32.84
CA LEU A 536 2.75 -28.24 32.73
C LEU A 536 1.99 -27.87 31.47
N ILE A 537 1.98 -26.59 31.11
CA ILE A 537 1.37 -26.12 29.86
C ILE A 537 2.16 -26.62 28.66
N VAL A 538 3.49 -26.51 28.65
CA VAL A 538 4.32 -26.93 27.51
C VAL A 538 4.24 -28.43 27.23
N PHE A 539 4.21 -29.26 28.27
CA PHE A 539 4.22 -30.72 28.17
C PHE A 539 2.84 -31.34 28.34
N GLY A 540 1.81 -30.58 28.69
CA GLY A 540 0.45 -31.04 28.89
C GLY A 540 -0.32 -31.23 27.57
N PHE A 541 -1.41 -31.99 27.65
CA PHE A 541 -2.27 -32.29 26.51
C PHE A 541 -2.79 -31.00 25.84
N ASN A 542 -2.58 -30.89 24.53
CA ASN A 542 -2.91 -29.72 23.68
C ASN A 542 -2.42 -28.36 24.20
N ASN A 543 -1.47 -28.35 25.14
CA ASN A 543 -1.01 -27.15 25.82
C ASN A 543 -2.13 -26.34 26.50
N GLN A 544 -3.20 -27.01 26.93
CA GLN A 544 -4.34 -26.37 27.60
C GLN A 544 -4.08 -26.16 29.09
N ILE A 545 -4.91 -25.31 29.70
CA ILE A 545 -4.91 -25.03 31.14
C ILE A 545 -6.23 -25.54 31.69
N ARG A 546 -6.18 -26.46 32.66
CA ARG A 546 -7.38 -26.98 33.31
C ARG A 546 -7.08 -27.43 34.74
N PHE A 547 -7.91 -26.93 35.65
CA PHE A 547 -7.87 -27.25 37.07
C PHE A 547 -9.18 -27.91 37.48
N ASN A 548 -9.11 -28.83 38.44
CA ASN A 548 -10.30 -29.43 39.04
C ASN A 548 -10.94 -28.51 40.10
N SER A 549 -12.04 -28.94 40.70
CA SER A 549 -12.72 -28.18 41.78
C SER A 549 -11.88 -28.01 43.05
N LYS A 550 -10.83 -28.82 43.23
CA LYS A 550 -9.84 -28.69 44.32
C LYS A 550 -8.71 -27.71 43.99
N GLY A 551 -8.71 -27.11 42.80
CA GLY A 551 -7.64 -26.20 42.34
C GLY A 551 -6.39 -26.90 41.84
N GLU A 552 -6.43 -28.22 41.59
CA GLU A 552 -5.27 -29.00 41.13
C GLU A 552 -5.27 -29.11 39.61
N TYR A 553 -4.08 -29.03 39.00
CA TYR A 553 -3.91 -29.25 37.57
C TYR A 553 -4.18 -30.71 37.21
N ASN A 554 -5.05 -30.97 36.23
CA ASN A 554 -5.58 -32.32 35.98
C ASN A 554 -5.45 -32.86 34.55
N LEU A 555 -4.72 -32.18 33.66
CA LEU A 555 -4.52 -32.68 32.29
C LEU A 555 -3.45 -33.78 32.23
N PRO A 556 -3.57 -34.72 31.29
CA PRO A 556 -2.51 -35.70 31.02
C PRO A 556 -1.37 -35.10 30.19
N VAL A 557 -0.30 -35.87 30.02
CA VAL A 557 0.84 -35.51 29.18
C VAL A 557 0.42 -35.34 27.71
N GLY A 558 1.00 -34.36 27.04
CA GLY A 558 0.82 -34.06 25.63
C GLY A 558 1.93 -34.65 24.74
N LYS A 559 1.82 -34.38 23.43
CA LYS A 559 2.75 -34.90 22.41
C LYS A 559 3.97 -34.01 22.16
N ARG A 560 4.00 -32.80 22.71
CA ARG A 560 4.97 -31.73 22.39
C ARG A 560 5.89 -31.46 23.58
N ASP A 561 7.02 -30.82 23.28
CA ASP A 561 7.98 -30.33 24.25
C ASP A 561 8.39 -28.88 23.96
N PHE A 562 9.27 -28.34 24.81
CA PHE A 562 9.71 -26.95 24.72
C PHE A 562 10.62 -26.71 23.50
N ASN A 563 10.10 -25.99 22.51
CA ASN A 563 10.78 -25.76 21.22
C ASN A 563 11.16 -24.27 20.99
N LYS A 564 11.92 -24.01 19.92
CA LYS A 564 12.40 -22.67 19.54
C LYS A 564 11.25 -21.66 19.34
N ARG A 565 10.11 -22.09 18.77
CA ARG A 565 8.95 -21.22 18.54
C ARG A 565 8.30 -20.81 19.86
N MET A 566 8.12 -21.73 20.81
CA MET A 566 7.62 -21.42 22.15
C MET A 566 8.54 -20.47 22.91
N LYS A 567 9.87 -20.69 22.84
CA LYS A 567 10.87 -19.77 23.43
C LYS A 567 10.76 -18.36 22.86
N LYS A 568 10.63 -18.19 21.53
CA LYS A 568 10.44 -16.88 20.89
C LYS A 568 9.13 -16.22 21.34
N LYS A 569 8.02 -16.96 21.33
CA LYS A 569 6.68 -16.51 21.75
C LYS A 569 6.70 -15.98 23.19
N LEU A 570 7.22 -16.77 24.12
CA LEU A 570 7.37 -16.41 25.53
C LEU A 570 8.23 -15.15 25.71
N LYS A 571 9.40 -15.08 25.03
CA LYS A 571 10.29 -13.91 25.11
C LYS A 571 9.63 -12.62 24.64
N THR A 572 9.03 -12.67 23.46
CA THR A 572 8.40 -11.49 22.83
C THR A 572 7.24 -10.97 23.68
N PHE A 573 6.39 -11.88 24.18
CA PHE A 573 5.27 -11.52 25.05
C PHE A 573 5.75 -10.90 26.37
N ALA A 574 6.69 -11.56 27.07
CA ALA A 574 7.20 -11.09 28.36
C ALA A 574 7.89 -9.72 28.26
N GLN A 575 8.68 -9.48 27.21
CA GLN A 575 9.30 -8.18 26.96
C GLN A 575 8.25 -7.09 26.72
N THR A 576 7.19 -7.41 25.98
CA THR A 576 6.12 -6.45 25.67
C THR A 576 5.34 -6.07 26.93
N ILE A 577 4.98 -7.02 27.80
CA ILE A 577 4.30 -6.67 29.06
C ILE A 577 5.21 -5.91 30.03
N LYS A 578 6.52 -6.21 30.07
CA LYS A 578 7.46 -5.56 31.00
C LYS A 578 7.67 -4.07 30.69
N ASN A 579 7.64 -3.70 29.42
CA ASN A 579 7.95 -2.34 28.97
C ASN A 579 6.75 -1.37 29.01
N ASN A 580 5.59 -1.81 29.50
CA ASN A 580 4.35 -1.06 29.39
C ASN A 580 3.59 -0.97 30.72
N LYS A 581 2.74 0.06 30.86
CA LYS A 581 1.95 0.33 32.06
C LYS A 581 0.73 -0.60 32.16
N LEU A 582 0.98 -1.82 32.63
CA LEU A 582 -0.02 -2.86 32.82
C LEU A 582 -0.45 -3.00 34.28
N THR A 583 -1.74 -3.24 34.46
CA THR A 583 -2.34 -3.68 35.72
C THR A 583 -2.99 -5.04 35.51
N PHE A 584 -2.94 -5.87 36.54
CA PHE A 584 -3.41 -7.25 36.52
C PHE A 584 -4.49 -7.42 37.58
N SER A 585 -5.58 -8.10 37.22
CA SER A 585 -6.69 -8.42 38.12
C SER A 585 -7.17 -9.84 37.86
N SER A 586 -7.53 -10.55 38.94
CA SER A 586 -8.18 -11.85 38.87
C SER A 586 -9.55 -11.80 39.54
N LYS A 587 -10.50 -11.12 38.88
CA LYS A 587 -11.84 -10.88 39.43
C LYS A 587 -12.91 -11.25 38.43
N ASP A 588 -14.08 -11.58 38.95
CA ASP A 588 -15.31 -11.63 38.18
C ASP A 588 -15.58 -10.29 37.49
N PHE A 589 -16.04 -10.33 36.24
CA PHE A 589 -16.25 -9.13 35.42
C PHE A 589 -17.18 -8.11 36.08
N ARG A 590 -18.16 -8.58 36.85
CA ARG A 590 -19.13 -7.74 37.59
C ARG A 590 -18.46 -6.82 38.60
N ASN A 591 -17.26 -7.17 39.04
CA ASN A 591 -16.50 -6.41 40.03
C ASN A 591 -15.43 -5.49 39.41
N ILE A 592 -15.36 -5.44 38.08
CA ILE A 592 -14.43 -4.55 37.37
C ILE A 592 -15.06 -3.17 37.26
N LYS A 593 -14.33 -2.17 37.76
CA LYS A 593 -14.76 -0.77 37.67
C LYS A 593 -14.25 -0.15 36.38
N PHE A 594 -15.15 0.52 35.68
CA PHE A 594 -14.86 1.32 34.49
C PHE A 594 -15.23 2.79 34.73
N GLU A 595 -14.58 3.66 33.96
CA GLU A 595 -14.77 5.11 33.99
C GLU A 595 -15.19 5.63 32.61
N LYS A 596 -15.62 6.89 32.54
CA LYS A 596 -15.92 7.55 31.26
C LYS A 596 -14.67 7.57 30.37
N ASN A 597 -14.84 7.31 29.08
CA ASN A 597 -13.77 7.18 28.07
C ASN A 597 -12.86 5.95 28.19
N ASP A 598 -13.14 5.00 29.08
CA ASP A 598 -12.52 3.68 29.02
C ASP A 598 -12.95 2.96 27.73
N PHE A 599 -12.08 2.07 27.24
CA PHE A 599 -12.44 1.10 26.21
C PHE A 599 -12.42 -0.32 26.80
N ILE A 600 -13.58 -0.95 26.82
CA ILE A 600 -13.81 -2.29 27.35
C ILE A 600 -13.88 -3.28 26.21
N TYR A 601 -12.97 -4.25 26.19
CA TYR A 601 -13.07 -5.40 25.30
C TYR A 601 -13.53 -6.62 26.10
N ALA A 602 -14.61 -7.24 25.63
CA ALA A 602 -15.18 -8.44 26.23
C ALA A 602 -15.10 -9.60 25.23
N ASP A 603 -14.51 -10.71 25.67
CA ASP A 603 -14.46 -11.98 24.93
C ASP A 603 -14.82 -13.14 25.88
N PRO A 604 -16.09 -13.18 26.34
CA PRO A 604 -16.51 -14.14 27.34
C PRO A 604 -16.50 -15.58 26.77
N PRO A 605 -16.67 -16.58 27.64
CA PRO A 605 -17.12 -17.90 27.21
C PRO A 605 -18.42 -17.82 26.37
N TYR A 606 -18.49 -18.51 25.22
CA TYR A 606 -19.66 -18.44 24.33
C TYR A 606 -20.69 -19.51 24.63
N LEU A 607 -21.91 -19.12 24.98
CA LEU A 607 -23.00 -20.02 25.41
C LEU A 607 -23.21 -21.21 24.45
N ILE A 608 -23.20 -20.97 23.15
CA ILE A 608 -23.54 -21.99 22.13
C ILE A 608 -22.33 -22.81 21.63
N THR A 609 -21.15 -22.69 22.23
CA THR A 609 -19.93 -23.43 21.82
C THR A 609 -19.46 -24.46 22.85
N THR A 610 -18.73 -25.48 22.40
CA THR A 610 -18.25 -26.59 23.25
C THR A 610 -16.81 -26.41 23.73
N ALA A 611 -16.40 -25.20 24.11
CA ALA A 611 -15.03 -24.96 24.58
C ALA A 611 -14.80 -25.49 26.02
N SER A 612 -13.55 -25.83 26.37
CA SER A 612 -13.19 -26.43 27.65
C SER A 612 -13.54 -25.59 28.89
N TYR A 613 -13.70 -24.27 28.74
CA TYR A 613 -14.18 -23.39 29.82
C TYR A 613 -15.70 -23.52 30.03
N ASN A 614 -16.47 -23.89 28.99
CA ASN A 614 -17.90 -24.20 29.08
C ASN A 614 -18.16 -25.62 29.59
N GLU A 615 -17.23 -26.55 29.39
CA GLU A 615 -17.35 -27.96 29.84
C GLU A 615 -17.54 -28.11 31.36
N SER A 616 -17.25 -27.06 32.14
CA SER A 616 -17.45 -27.05 33.59
C SER A 616 -18.75 -26.39 34.06
N GLY A 617 -19.63 -25.94 33.15
CA GLY A 617 -20.91 -25.30 33.47
C GLY A 617 -20.77 -23.91 34.12
N ARG A 618 -19.63 -23.24 33.95
CA ARG A 618 -19.33 -21.95 34.61
C ARG A 618 -19.92 -20.71 33.94
N TRP A 619 -20.43 -20.82 32.71
CA TRP A 619 -21.07 -19.72 31.99
C TRP A 619 -22.48 -20.12 31.58
N SER A 620 -23.46 -19.36 32.03
CA SER A 620 -24.89 -19.60 31.87
C SER A 620 -25.57 -18.41 31.16
N GLU A 621 -26.84 -18.59 30.77
CA GLU A 621 -27.67 -17.49 30.25
C GLU A 621 -27.71 -16.30 31.22
N LYS A 622 -27.73 -16.56 32.53
CA LYS A 622 -27.68 -15.51 33.56
C LYS A 622 -26.39 -14.68 33.47
N ASP A 623 -25.25 -15.34 33.27
CA ASP A 623 -23.97 -14.65 33.11
C ASP A 623 -23.94 -13.80 31.84
N GLU A 624 -24.57 -14.27 30.77
CA GLU A 624 -24.70 -13.54 29.50
C GLU A 624 -25.58 -12.29 29.66
N TYR A 625 -26.76 -12.41 30.29
CA TYR A 625 -27.61 -11.25 30.62
C TYR A 625 -26.91 -10.23 31.52
N GLU A 626 -26.19 -10.68 32.55
CA GLU A 626 -25.47 -9.79 33.47
C GLU A 626 -24.26 -9.11 32.80
N LEU A 627 -23.62 -9.75 31.82
CA LEU A 627 -22.59 -9.12 30.99
C LEU A 627 -23.20 -8.02 30.11
N TYR A 628 -24.36 -8.27 29.52
CA TYR A 628 -25.05 -7.29 28.68
C TYR A 628 -25.48 -6.06 29.50
N ASP A 629 -26.09 -6.26 30.67
CA ASP A 629 -26.39 -5.17 31.62
C ASP A 629 -25.13 -4.40 32.05
N TYR A 630 -23.99 -5.08 32.23
CA TYR A 630 -22.71 -4.42 32.50
C TYR A 630 -22.25 -3.54 31.33
N LEU A 631 -22.40 -3.99 30.08
CA LEU A 631 -22.03 -3.24 28.88
C LEU A 631 -23.00 -2.08 28.59
N ASP A 632 -24.29 -2.26 28.86
CA ASP A 632 -25.29 -1.19 28.77
C ASP A 632 -24.99 -0.06 29.77
N LYS A 633 -24.66 -0.42 31.01
CA LYS A 633 -24.17 0.55 32.02
C LYS A 633 -22.87 1.24 31.60
N ALA A 634 -22.02 0.56 30.83
CA ALA A 634 -20.81 1.16 30.27
C ALA A 634 -21.13 2.18 29.17
N ASN A 635 -22.07 1.84 28.29
CA ASN A 635 -22.58 2.74 27.27
C ASN A 635 -23.19 4.01 27.88
N ASP A 636 -24.08 3.87 28.86
CA ASP A 636 -24.77 4.99 29.51
C ASP A 636 -23.81 5.97 30.21
N ARG A 637 -22.66 5.47 30.67
CA ARG A 637 -21.61 6.28 31.32
C ARG A 637 -20.59 6.86 30.35
N GLY A 638 -20.76 6.63 29.05
CA GLY A 638 -19.87 7.12 27.99
C GLY A 638 -18.53 6.39 27.92
N ALA A 639 -18.48 5.12 28.34
CA ALA A 639 -17.38 4.21 27.99
C ALA A 639 -17.67 3.56 26.62
N LYS A 640 -16.61 3.20 25.91
CA LYS A 640 -16.72 2.46 24.65
C LYS A 640 -16.59 0.97 24.96
N PHE A 641 -17.33 0.12 24.27
CA PHE A 641 -17.15 -1.32 24.37
C PHE A 641 -17.10 -2.01 23.02
N ALA A 642 -16.43 -3.17 23.02
CA ALA A 642 -16.45 -4.12 21.92
C ALA A 642 -16.60 -5.53 22.51
N LEU A 643 -17.65 -6.24 22.12
CA LEU A 643 -17.93 -7.62 22.53
C LEU A 643 -17.71 -8.57 21.34
N SER A 644 -16.79 -9.53 21.48
CA SER A 644 -16.72 -10.68 20.58
C SER A 644 -17.63 -11.79 21.09
N ASN A 645 -18.50 -12.32 20.22
CA ASN A 645 -19.35 -13.47 20.53
C ASN A 645 -19.72 -14.24 19.24
N VAL A 646 -20.43 -15.35 19.36
CA VAL A 646 -20.87 -16.19 18.25
C VAL A 646 -22.40 -16.19 18.17
N LEU A 647 -22.92 -15.68 17.06
CA LEU A 647 -24.36 -15.57 16.80
C LEU A 647 -24.95 -16.92 16.40
N PHE A 648 -24.21 -17.71 15.62
CA PHE A 648 -24.65 -19.02 15.13
C PHE A 648 -23.51 -20.03 15.17
N HIS A 649 -23.76 -21.23 15.67
CA HIS A 649 -22.78 -22.33 15.69
C HIS A 649 -23.48 -23.69 15.54
N LYS A 650 -23.14 -24.45 14.49
CA LYS A 650 -23.62 -25.83 14.28
C LYS A 650 -25.15 -25.99 14.42
N GLY A 651 -25.92 -25.11 13.78
CA GLY A 651 -27.39 -25.18 13.81
C GLY A 651 -28.04 -24.49 15.02
N LYS A 652 -27.27 -24.04 16.01
CA LYS A 652 -27.79 -23.29 17.17
C LYS A 652 -27.58 -21.79 16.99
N GLU A 653 -28.60 -21.02 17.30
CA GLU A 653 -28.57 -19.56 17.34
C GLU A 653 -28.52 -19.07 18.80
N ASN A 654 -27.78 -17.99 19.06
CA ASN A 654 -27.81 -17.28 20.33
C ASN A 654 -28.84 -16.15 20.26
N GLU A 655 -30.10 -16.46 20.58
CA GLU A 655 -31.21 -15.50 20.54
C GLU A 655 -31.01 -14.34 21.52
N ILE A 656 -30.39 -14.59 22.68
CA ILE A 656 -30.11 -13.57 23.69
C ILE A 656 -29.16 -12.51 23.11
N LEU A 657 -28.05 -12.95 22.51
CA LEU A 657 -27.12 -12.08 21.81
C LEU A 657 -27.79 -11.36 20.64
N ASN A 658 -28.58 -12.06 19.82
CA ASN A 658 -29.19 -11.48 18.63
C ASN A 658 -30.13 -10.32 19.00
N ASN A 659 -30.98 -10.52 20.02
CA ASN A 659 -31.88 -9.50 20.50
C ASN A 659 -31.13 -8.31 21.09
N TRP A 660 -30.16 -8.53 22.00
CA TRP A 660 -29.41 -7.46 22.63
C TRP A 660 -28.50 -6.69 21.65
N ALA A 661 -27.85 -7.40 20.71
CA ALA A 661 -26.95 -6.76 19.75
C ALA A 661 -27.68 -5.88 18.72
N SER A 662 -29.00 -6.00 18.59
CA SER A 662 -29.80 -5.18 17.67
C SER A 662 -29.83 -3.70 18.02
N ASP A 663 -29.55 -3.35 19.28
CA ASP A 663 -29.43 -1.96 19.76
C ASP A 663 -28.06 -1.34 19.49
N TYR A 664 -27.13 -2.09 18.89
CA TYR A 664 -25.73 -1.72 18.73
C TYR A 664 -25.19 -1.97 17.31
N ASN A 665 -23.96 -1.52 17.05
CA ASN A 665 -23.29 -1.75 15.76
C ASN A 665 -22.75 -3.18 15.70
N LEU A 666 -23.37 -4.01 14.87
CA LEU A 666 -23.01 -5.41 14.64
C LEU A 666 -22.08 -5.58 13.42
N HIS A 667 -20.90 -6.17 13.65
CA HIS A 667 -19.92 -6.48 12.61
C HIS A 667 -19.76 -7.98 12.47
N VAL A 668 -20.00 -8.53 11.28
CA VAL A 668 -19.75 -9.95 10.99
C VAL A 668 -18.27 -10.16 10.70
N LEU A 669 -17.64 -11.10 11.40
CA LEU A 669 -16.24 -11.44 11.23
C LEU A 669 -16.10 -12.64 10.28
N ASP A 670 -15.20 -12.54 9.30
CA ASP A 670 -14.95 -13.63 8.37
C ASP A 670 -13.92 -14.59 8.97
N TYR A 671 -14.39 -15.74 9.46
CA TYR A 671 -13.53 -16.75 10.04
C TYR A 671 -13.75 -18.14 9.45
N HIS A 672 -12.93 -18.49 8.47
CA HIS A 672 -12.87 -19.85 7.94
C HIS A 672 -12.09 -20.78 8.90
N TYR A 673 -12.81 -21.62 9.65
CA TYR A 673 -12.24 -22.74 10.44
C TYR A 673 -11.70 -23.85 9.52
N ASN A 674 -10.68 -23.59 8.71
CA ASN A 674 -10.08 -24.60 7.83
C ASN A 674 -9.14 -25.61 8.53
N ASN A 675 -9.24 -25.80 9.85
CA ASN A 675 -8.40 -26.79 10.55
C ASN A 675 -8.97 -27.16 11.93
N SER A 676 -10.02 -28.00 11.98
CA SER A 676 -10.31 -28.91 13.12
C SER A 676 -11.53 -29.80 12.87
N ASN A 677 -11.30 -30.95 12.22
CA ASN A 677 -11.97 -32.25 12.34
C ASN A 677 -12.13 -32.92 10.97
N TYR A 678 -11.48 -34.07 10.82
CA TYR A 678 -11.39 -34.84 9.58
C TYR A 678 -12.68 -35.59 9.17
N GLN A 679 -13.83 -35.27 9.76
CA GLN A 679 -15.13 -35.86 9.40
C GLN A 679 -16.27 -34.88 9.69
N SER A 680 -16.82 -34.20 8.67
CA SER A 680 -18.24 -33.81 8.60
C SER A 680 -18.53 -33.06 7.28
N LYS A 681 -19.68 -33.36 6.68
CA LYS A 681 -20.09 -32.88 5.35
C LYS A 681 -20.49 -31.39 5.39
N ALA A 682 -20.05 -30.67 4.36
CA ALA A 682 -19.87 -29.22 4.23
C ALA A 682 -21.11 -28.28 4.20
N ARG A 683 -22.27 -28.61 4.80
CA ARG A 683 -23.42 -27.67 4.82
C ARG A 683 -24.04 -27.35 6.19
N GLU A 684 -23.77 -28.13 7.24
CA GLU A 684 -24.37 -27.94 8.58
C GLU A 684 -23.44 -27.26 9.62
N ASN A 685 -22.22 -26.87 9.23
CA ASN A 685 -21.17 -26.37 10.15
C ASN A 685 -20.88 -24.86 10.04
N LYS A 686 -21.87 -24.03 9.71
CA LYS A 686 -21.63 -22.57 9.69
C LYS A 686 -21.42 -22.08 11.12
N THR A 687 -20.35 -21.32 11.36
CA THR A 687 -20.13 -20.54 12.58
C THR A 687 -20.09 -19.08 12.17
N ILE A 688 -20.90 -18.24 12.79
CA ILE A 688 -20.93 -16.79 12.53
C ILE A 688 -20.44 -16.10 13.80
N GLU A 689 -19.17 -15.70 13.77
CA GLU A 689 -18.56 -14.89 14.82
C GLU A 689 -18.80 -13.41 14.52
N VAL A 690 -19.08 -12.63 15.56
CA VAL A 690 -19.46 -11.22 15.45
C VAL A 690 -18.70 -10.37 16.45
N LEU A 691 -18.58 -9.08 16.13
CA LEU A 691 -18.15 -8.04 17.04
C LEU A 691 -19.30 -7.03 17.21
N VAL A 692 -19.75 -6.79 18.45
CA VAL A 692 -20.78 -5.80 18.78
C VAL A 692 -20.10 -4.59 19.41
N THR A 693 -20.43 -3.37 18.96
CA THR A 693 -19.80 -2.11 19.40
C THR A 693 -20.83 -1.00 19.61
N ASN A 694 -20.55 -0.05 20.50
CA ASN A 694 -21.47 1.06 20.81
C ASN A 694 -21.09 2.42 20.20
N TYR A 695 -20.23 2.45 19.18
CA TYR A 695 -19.69 3.69 18.60
C TYR A 695 -19.59 3.65 17.08
#